data_AF-A0A4R6YDL9-F1
#
_entry.id   AF-A0A4R6YDL9-F1
#
_cell.length_a   1.000
_cell.length_b   1.000
_cell.length_c   1.000
_cell.angle_alpha   90.00
_cell.angle_beta   90.00
_cell.angle_gamma   90.00
#
_symmetry.space_group_name_H-M   'P 1'
#
loop_
_entity.id
_entity.type
_entity.pdbx_description
1 polymer ?
#
loop_
_entity_poly.entity_id
_entity_poly.type
_entity_poly.pdbx_seq_one_letter_code
_entity_poly.pdbx_strand_id
1 'polypeptide(L)'
;MSEGPIETALAELSRLRDDDNARGEILDRASFTMLHRPALGGRLVAKLCATEESAPELEPLTELLASALSAARIAKENRKKRGDAFLEAVADAVELASGQGRLSPFHRLLLASAWTRNGLPAPASLEVSSADMMRAAPDPAPQDFIAAEAALEDLFRSLIEQTEGDALALHAALTETFPAMPSAMRQHVIAWSVGRSEPIHVKLACFWLLDPSAQIRAAAAWALSERATAGTLSEEVAGKMVILRSWMPQDEARASVDKALKLAMRSGLVTGASAKPWTINSVMATLPDGGGAQSLMIALQSGGSRKTAMLLFKQGHGVKDAYAVPCTSASEQKALISRISQETGAVKVPLSWLEGSLAMALADGLAAGLPPAPGLIEVAELCGLDKLRPEAVTTEAMISALPASERIRDLSAQARGKLINASEGWWDRHEIVQSWFEESDHAHEVLEGRHSPRALDSALWRWLETRRDFWARLVARAADVLTAADHPDANSFTATAVALLEGRDLKRIPVMADVHDQTVEAWVFDDPDVNPDATLEEWAEEAEACTPKPERKGELARLVKGSAITADWIDGFLMSVTIAPKVIAPNRWLPEILGSAIGNLTPDSIQRFADLILMRANACVDQANKPAEFTAAMSGRSQMAMRNWAAGFSHACEHFRSSWPAKSTAPDDRAMMQRAADAMATGFSAAELKSLGQWIAARHDRNRGS
;
A
#
# COMPACT_ATOMS: atom_id res chain seq x y z
N MET A 1 -28.04 15.36 -17.81
CA MET A 1 -26.88 15.37 -16.90
C MET A 1 -26.43 13.92 -16.80
N SER A 2 -25.19 13.59 -17.12
CA SER A 2 -24.72 12.21 -16.90
C SER A 2 -24.86 11.88 -15.42
N GLU A 3 -25.43 10.72 -15.09
CA GLU A 3 -25.39 10.20 -13.73
C GLU A 3 -23.92 10.12 -13.28
N GLY A 4 -23.63 10.52 -12.04
CA GLY A 4 -22.28 10.47 -11.52
C GLY A 4 -21.84 9.02 -11.23
N PRO A 5 -20.53 8.76 -11.06
CA PRO A 5 -20.02 7.39 -10.87
C PRO A 5 -20.67 6.62 -9.71
N ILE A 6 -21.01 7.32 -8.62
CA ILE A 6 -21.70 6.72 -7.46
C ILE A 6 -23.13 6.34 -7.84
N GLU A 7 -23.85 7.22 -8.53
CA GLU A 7 -25.23 6.96 -8.95
C GLU A 7 -25.32 5.78 -9.93
N THR A 8 -24.36 5.66 -10.86
CA THR A 8 -24.26 4.52 -11.77
C THR A 8 -24.02 3.21 -11.02
N ALA A 9 -23.04 3.16 -10.11
CA ALA A 9 -22.74 1.96 -9.33
C ALA A 9 -23.93 1.52 -8.47
N LEU A 10 -24.63 2.47 -7.83
CA LEU A 10 -25.82 2.17 -7.04
C LEU A 10 -26.96 1.57 -7.89
N ALA A 11 -27.17 2.09 -9.11
CA ALA A 11 -28.19 1.59 -10.02
C ALA A 11 -27.89 0.16 -10.48
N GLU A 12 -26.63 -0.18 -10.72
CA GLU A 12 -26.20 -1.53 -11.10
C GLU A 12 -26.28 -2.51 -9.94
N LEU A 13 -25.77 -2.15 -8.75
CA LEU A 13 -25.88 -2.97 -7.53
C LEU A 13 -27.34 -3.26 -7.17
N SER A 14 -28.23 -2.29 -7.37
CA SER A 14 -29.66 -2.48 -7.12
C SER A 14 -30.32 -3.47 -8.08
N ARG A 15 -29.78 -3.64 -9.30
CA ARG A 15 -30.29 -4.58 -10.32
C ARG A 15 -29.77 -6.00 -10.09
N LEU A 16 -28.56 -6.14 -9.57
CA LEU A 16 -27.86 -7.42 -9.38
C LEU A 16 -27.94 -7.86 -7.92
N ARG A 17 -29.14 -8.10 -7.38
CA ARG A 17 -29.29 -8.49 -5.97
C ARG A 17 -28.76 -9.89 -5.65
N ASP A 18 -28.89 -10.82 -6.58
CA ASP A 18 -28.62 -12.25 -6.35
C ASP A 18 -27.34 -12.77 -7.05
N ASP A 19 -26.50 -11.88 -7.61
CA ASP A 19 -25.28 -12.23 -8.34
C ASP A 19 -24.03 -11.64 -7.67
N ASP A 20 -23.52 -12.34 -6.65
CA ASP A 20 -22.38 -11.89 -5.84
C ASP A 20 -21.11 -11.61 -6.65
N ASN A 21 -20.86 -12.37 -7.72
CA ASN A 21 -19.69 -12.19 -8.57
C ASN A 21 -19.79 -10.88 -9.35
N ALA A 22 -20.93 -10.65 -10.03
CA ALA A 22 -21.12 -9.43 -10.81
C ALA A 22 -21.20 -8.18 -9.91
N ARG A 23 -21.71 -8.31 -8.68
CA ARG A 23 -21.65 -7.26 -7.66
C ARG A 23 -20.21 -6.93 -7.29
N GLY A 24 -19.37 -7.96 -7.08
CA GLY A 24 -17.95 -7.81 -6.78
C GLY A 24 -17.22 -6.97 -7.84
N GLU A 25 -17.42 -7.28 -9.12
CA GLU A 25 -16.83 -6.53 -10.24
C GLU A 25 -17.22 -5.04 -10.24
N ILE A 26 -18.48 -4.72 -9.92
CA ILE A 26 -18.95 -3.33 -9.82
C ILE A 26 -18.28 -2.62 -8.64
N LEU A 27 -18.22 -3.29 -7.48
CA LEU A 27 -17.58 -2.74 -6.29
C LEU A 27 -16.10 -2.48 -6.53
N ASP A 28 -15.38 -3.39 -7.16
CA ASP A 28 -13.96 -3.24 -7.49
C ASP A 28 -13.73 -2.07 -8.45
N ARG A 29 -14.52 -1.97 -9.52
CA ARG A 29 -14.46 -0.85 -10.47
C ARG A 29 -14.79 0.50 -9.82
N ALA A 30 -15.81 0.54 -8.97
CA ALA A 30 -16.21 1.75 -8.26
C ALA A 30 -15.12 2.18 -7.27
N SER A 31 -14.57 1.24 -6.50
CA SER A 31 -13.49 1.48 -5.54
C SER A 31 -12.22 1.96 -6.24
N PHE A 32 -11.83 1.34 -7.36
CA PHE A 32 -10.72 1.80 -8.20
C PHE A 32 -10.92 3.25 -8.66
N THR A 33 -12.11 3.58 -9.15
CA THR A 33 -12.46 4.95 -9.55
C THR A 33 -12.37 5.94 -8.38
N MET A 34 -12.86 5.54 -7.21
CA MET A 34 -12.86 6.37 -6.00
C MET A 34 -11.45 6.65 -5.46
N LEU A 35 -10.54 5.67 -5.52
CA LEU A 35 -9.14 5.86 -5.13
C LEU A 35 -8.44 6.90 -6.00
N HIS A 36 -8.75 6.95 -7.30
CA HIS A 36 -8.21 7.95 -8.22
C HIS A 36 -8.90 9.31 -8.10
N ARG A 37 -10.10 9.34 -7.53
CA ARG A 37 -10.90 10.56 -7.38
C ARG A 37 -11.39 10.69 -5.93
N PRO A 38 -10.49 11.00 -4.96
CA PRO A 38 -10.81 11.00 -3.53
C PRO A 38 -12.05 11.81 -3.12
N ALA A 39 -12.37 12.88 -3.87
CA ALA A 39 -13.58 13.68 -3.67
C ALA A 39 -14.90 12.85 -3.75
N LEU A 40 -14.89 11.72 -4.48
CA LEU A 40 -16.03 10.81 -4.52
C LEU A 40 -16.27 10.14 -3.15
N GLY A 41 -15.22 9.87 -2.37
CA GLY A 41 -15.35 9.35 -1.01
C GLY A 41 -16.12 10.33 -0.11
N GLY A 42 -15.79 11.62 -0.17
CA GLY A 42 -16.55 12.64 0.56
C GLY A 42 -18.01 12.77 0.12
N ARG A 43 -18.29 12.61 -1.18
CA ARG A 43 -19.67 12.55 -1.69
C ARG A 43 -20.43 11.33 -1.21
N LEU A 44 -19.77 10.18 -1.10
CA LEU A 44 -20.35 8.94 -0.56
C LEU A 44 -20.75 9.12 0.91
N VAL A 45 -19.87 9.70 1.73
CA VAL A 45 -20.18 10.04 3.14
C VAL A 45 -21.37 11.00 3.23
N ALA A 46 -21.40 12.04 2.40
CA ALA A 46 -22.50 13.00 2.40
C ALA A 46 -23.85 12.35 2.03
N LYS A 47 -23.86 11.39 1.10
CA LYS A 47 -25.05 10.60 0.78
C LYS A 47 -25.47 9.72 1.95
N LEU A 48 -24.55 8.97 2.54
CA LEU A 48 -24.81 8.14 3.72
C LEU A 48 -25.45 8.96 4.85
N CYS A 49 -24.96 10.17 5.11
CA CYS A 49 -25.52 11.05 6.15
C CYS A 49 -26.94 11.58 5.83
N ALA A 50 -27.36 11.53 4.57
CA ALA A 50 -28.68 11.98 4.12
C ALA A 50 -29.67 10.81 3.93
N THR A 51 -29.21 9.58 4.12
CA THR A 51 -30.00 8.36 3.92
C THR A 51 -30.56 7.89 5.26
N GLU A 52 -31.87 7.61 5.31
CA GLU A 52 -32.52 7.08 6.51
C GLU A 52 -32.18 5.58 6.72
N GLU A 53 -32.24 5.11 7.96
CA GLU A 53 -31.92 3.71 8.34
C GLU A 53 -32.77 2.67 7.59
N SER A 54 -34.00 3.01 7.22
CA SER A 54 -34.93 2.11 6.51
C SER A 54 -34.84 2.21 4.99
N ALA A 55 -33.98 3.07 4.45
CA ALA A 55 -33.93 3.34 3.02
C ALA A 55 -33.27 2.17 2.26
N PRO A 56 -33.85 1.70 1.14
CA PRO A 56 -33.31 0.56 0.39
C PRO A 56 -31.93 0.83 -0.23
N GLU A 57 -31.58 2.09 -0.49
CA GLU A 57 -30.27 2.47 -1.01
C GLU A 57 -29.13 2.41 0.03
N LEU A 58 -29.45 2.26 1.32
CA LEU A 58 -28.46 2.23 2.39
C LEU A 58 -27.50 1.05 2.24
N GLU A 59 -28.02 -0.15 1.96
CA GLU A 59 -27.21 -1.36 1.80
C GLU A 59 -26.17 -1.21 0.67
N PRO A 60 -26.54 -0.87 -0.58
CA PRO A 60 -25.55 -0.60 -1.64
C PRO A 60 -24.56 0.53 -1.31
N LEU A 61 -24.98 1.58 -0.58
CA LEU A 61 -24.05 2.65 -0.14
C LEU A 61 -23.02 2.14 0.86
N THR A 62 -23.44 1.27 1.79
CA THR A 62 -22.54 0.68 2.78
C THR A 62 -21.57 -0.32 2.18
N GLU A 63 -22.01 -1.10 1.18
CA GLU A 63 -21.14 -1.98 0.39
C GLU A 63 -20.09 -1.20 -0.38
N LEU A 64 -20.48 -0.10 -1.05
CA LEU A 64 -19.55 0.78 -1.74
C LEU A 64 -18.51 1.37 -0.78
N LEU A 65 -18.94 1.83 0.40
CA LEU A 65 -18.02 2.36 1.40
C LEU A 65 -17.07 1.27 1.89
N ALA A 66 -17.59 0.08 2.21
CA ALA A 66 -16.80 -1.03 2.70
C ALA A 66 -15.76 -1.48 1.66
N SER A 67 -16.16 -1.64 0.40
CA SER A 67 -15.25 -1.98 -0.71
C SER A 67 -14.19 -0.89 -0.90
N ALA A 68 -14.58 0.39 -0.92
CA ALA A 68 -13.63 1.48 -1.12
C ALA A 68 -12.64 1.63 0.04
N LEU A 69 -13.08 1.43 1.28
CA LEU A 69 -12.20 1.40 2.45
C LEU A 69 -11.24 0.19 2.41
N SER A 70 -11.72 -1.00 1.99
CA SER A 70 -10.87 -2.17 1.80
C SER A 70 -9.79 -1.91 0.75
N ALA A 71 -10.18 -1.39 -0.41
CA ALA A 71 -9.28 -1.04 -1.49
C ALA A 71 -8.27 0.03 -1.07
N ALA A 72 -8.71 1.03 -0.29
CA ALA A 72 -7.82 2.07 0.24
C ALA A 72 -6.83 1.53 1.27
N ARG A 73 -7.25 0.60 2.14
CA ARG A 73 -6.34 -0.11 3.04
C ARG A 73 -5.31 -0.90 2.23
N ILE A 74 -5.74 -1.69 1.26
CA ILE A 74 -4.83 -2.50 0.42
C ILE A 74 -3.82 -1.59 -0.28
N ALA A 75 -4.30 -0.50 -0.90
CA ALA A 75 -3.46 0.51 -1.55
C ALA A 75 -2.43 1.09 -0.56
N LYS A 76 -2.85 1.47 0.65
CA LYS A 76 -1.96 1.98 1.71
C LYS A 76 -0.92 0.95 2.14
N GLU A 77 -1.32 -0.31 2.37
CA GLU A 77 -0.41 -1.39 2.73
C GLU A 77 0.62 -1.67 1.62
N ASN A 78 0.23 -1.48 0.37
CA ASN A 78 1.07 -1.57 -0.82
C ASN A 78 1.85 -0.26 -1.11
N ARG A 79 1.81 0.71 -0.18
CA ARG A 79 2.53 1.99 -0.24
C ARG A 79 2.08 2.90 -1.39
N LYS A 80 0.79 2.89 -1.70
CA LYS A 80 0.15 3.83 -2.62
C LYS A 80 -0.46 5.02 -1.85
N LYS A 81 0.02 6.25 -2.08
CA LYS A 81 -0.50 7.48 -1.43
C LYS A 81 -1.95 7.73 -1.76
N ARG A 82 -2.47 7.22 -2.89
CA ARG A 82 -3.90 7.30 -3.21
C ARG A 82 -4.78 6.64 -2.14
N GLY A 83 -4.29 5.57 -1.51
CA GLY A 83 -4.98 4.94 -0.38
C GLY A 83 -5.08 5.90 0.80
N ASP A 84 -3.96 6.54 1.17
CA ASP A 84 -3.93 7.56 2.22
C ASP A 84 -4.80 8.79 1.87
N ALA A 85 -4.69 9.30 0.64
CA ALA A 85 -5.45 10.46 0.18
C ALA A 85 -6.97 10.20 0.16
N PHE A 86 -7.39 8.99 -0.22
CA PHE A 86 -8.79 8.58 -0.13
C PHE A 86 -9.26 8.50 1.33
N LEU A 87 -8.48 7.83 2.20
CA LEU A 87 -8.82 7.71 3.61
C LEU A 87 -8.91 9.08 4.30
N GLU A 88 -7.99 10.00 3.98
CA GLU A 88 -8.01 11.38 4.46
C GLU A 88 -9.26 12.13 3.95
N ALA A 89 -9.57 12.06 2.65
CA ALA A 89 -10.75 12.72 2.09
C ALA A 89 -12.07 12.21 2.70
N VAL A 90 -12.18 10.91 2.98
CA VAL A 90 -13.33 10.32 3.66
C VAL A 90 -13.36 10.74 5.13
N ALA A 91 -12.23 10.73 5.83
CA ALA A 91 -12.14 11.17 7.23
C ALA A 91 -12.50 12.65 7.40
N ASP A 92 -12.01 13.53 6.52
CA ASP A 92 -12.34 14.95 6.49
C ASP A 92 -13.83 15.19 6.25
N ALA A 93 -14.46 14.40 5.37
CA ALA A 93 -15.89 14.47 5.13
C ALA A 93 -16.70 14.03 6.35
N VAL A 94 -16.25 12.99 7.08
CA VAL A 94 -16.85 12.57 8.34
C VAL A 94 -16.69 13.65 9.42
N GLU A 95 -15.51 14.25 9.54
CA GLU A 95 -15.27 15.34 10.49
C GLU A 95 -16.15 16.55 10.19
N LEU A 96 -16.25 16.94 8.92
CA LEU A 96 -17.13 18.03 8.48
C LEU A 96 -18.60 17.72 8.79
N ALA A 97 -19.07 16.50 8.51
CA ALA A 97 -20.44 16.08 8.82
C ALA A 97 -20.71 16.09 10.33
N SER A 98 -19.74 15.68 11.14
CA SER A 98 -19.80 15.72 12.60
C SER A 98 -19.91 17.16 13.10
N GLY A 99 -19.04 18.06 12.65
CA GLY A 99 -19.03 19.48 13.02
C GLY A 99 -20.28 20.25 12.58
N GLN A 100 -20.97 19.79 11.54
CA GLN A 100 -22.24 20.32 11.08
C GLN A 100 -23.48 19.70 11.77
N GLY A 101 -23.28 18.75 12.69
CA GLY A 101 -24.36 18.05 13.37
C GLY A 101 -25.21 17.15 12.47
N ARG A 102 -24.65 16.67 11.34
CA ARG A 102 -25.35 15.82 10.37
C ARG A 102 -25.27 14.33 10.70
N LEU A 103 -24.39 13.93 11.63
CA LEU A 103 -24.21 12.55 12.05
C LEU A 103 -25.10 12.21 13.25
N SER A 104 -26.15 11.43 13.02
CA SER A 104 -26.91 10.78 14.10
C SER A 104 -26.10 9.64 14.75
N PRO A 105 -26.51 9.13 15.94
CA PRO A 105 -25.86 7.97 16.56
C PRO A 105 -25.79 6.74 15.64
N PHE A 106 -26.86 6.51 14.85
CA PHE A 106 -26.90 5.45 13.83
C PHE A 106 -25.78 5.62 12.79
N HIS A 107 -25.64 6.81 12.18
CA HIS A 107 -24.60 7.06 11.18
C HIS A 107 -23.19 6.91 11.76
N ARG A 108 -22.99 7.36 13.01
CA ARG A 108 -21.70 7.22 13.71
C ARG A 108 -21.32 5.75 13.86
N LEU A 109 -22.27 4.93 14.30
CA LEU A 109 -22.06 3.48 14.44
C LEU A 109 -21.80 2.83 13.08
N LEU A 110 -22.63 3.11 12.08
CA LEU A 110 -22.48 2.55 10.73
C LEU A 110 -21.09 2.82 10.14
N LEU A 111 -20.64 4.07 10.21
CA LEU A 111 -19.32 4.46 9.74
C LEU A 111 -18.21 3.85 10.62
N ALA A 112 -18.32 3.88 11.95
CA ALA A 112 -17.31 3.28 12.82
C ALA A 112 -17.10 1.78 12.55
N SER A 113 -18.20 1.05 12.37
CA SER A 113 -18.17 -0.37 12.01
C SER A 113 -17.52 -0.59 10.65
N ALA A 114 -17.83 0.24 9.64
CA ALA A 114 -17.25 0.10 8.30
C ALA A 114 -15.71 0.25 8.30
N TRP A 115 -15.15 1.18 9.07
CA TRP A 115 -13.68 1.30 9.21
C TRP A 115 -13.09 0.10 9.94
N THR A 116 -13.71 -0.28 11.06
CA THR A 116 -13.19 -1.35 11.92
C THR A 116 -13.19 -2.69 11.22
N ARG A 117 -14.27 -3.05 10.49
CA ARG A 117 -14.36 -4.25 9.66
C ARG A 117 -13.27 -4.32 8.60
N ASN A 118 -12.89 -3.16 8.07
CA ASN A 118 -11.83 -3.06 7.09
C ASN A 118 -10.43 -3.01 7.73
N GLY A 119 -10.30 -3.20 9.05
CA GLY A 119 -9.01 -3.17 9.75
C GLY A 119 -8.38 -1.78 9.80
N LEU A 120 -9.18 -0.72 9.66
CA LEU A 120 -8.75 0.67 9.67
C LEU A 120 -9.09 1.36 10.99
N PRO A 121 -8.25 2.30 11.47
CA PRO A 121 -8.61 3.14 12.60
C PRO A 121 -9.71 4.12 12.19
N ALA A 122 -10.85 4.06 12.86
CA ALA A 122 -11.97 4.95 12.59
C ALA A 122 -11.67 6.41 13.04
N PRO A 123 -12.17 7.43 12.32
CA PRO A 123 -12.01 8.83 12.70
C PRO A 123 -12.55 9.13 14.11
N ALA A 124 -11.79 9.89 14.91
CA ALA A 124 -12.20 10.28 16.26
C ALA A 124 -13.49 11.12 16.28
N SER A 125 -13.80 11.80 15.18
CA SER A 125 -15.02 12.59 15.01
C SER A 125 -16.31 11.76 14.99
N LEU A 126 -16.21 10.42 14.86
CA LEU A 126 -17.32 9.47 15.00
C LEU A 126 -17.71 9.22 16.45
N GLU A 127 -16.83 9.45 17.42
CA GLU A 127 -17.13 9.32 18.85
C GLU A 127 -18.34 10.21 19.19
N VAL A 128 -19.38 9.61 19.78
CA VAL A 128 -20.53 10.37 20.29
C VAL A 128 -20.05 11.25 21.44
N SER A 129 -20.39 12.54 21.41
CA SER A 129 -20.02 13.45 22.50
C SER A 129 -20.67 13.01 23.82
N SER A 130 -19.91 13.02 24.91
CA SER A 130 -20.45 12.80 26.26
C SER A 130 -21.61 13.75 26.58
N ALA A 131 -21.62 14.96 26.02
CA ALA A 131 -22.72 15.91 26.19
C ALA A 131 -24.00 15.52 25.42
N ASP A 132 -23.86 14.83 24.29
CA ASP A 132 -25.01 14.29 23.53
C ASP A 132 -25.59 13.07 24.24
N MET A 133 -24.72 12.23 24.80
CA MET A 133 -25.15 11.14 25.68
C MET A 133 -25.79 11.64 26.97
N MET A 134 -25.21 12.63 27.65
CA MET A 134 -25.79 13.20 28.89
C MET A 134 -27.12 13.93 28.63
N ARG A 135 -27.31 14.49 27.43
CA ARG A 135 -28.61 15.04 27.00
C ARG A 135 -29.65 13.95 26.75
N ALA A 136 -29.22 12.76 26.33
CA ALA A 136 -30.08 11.59 26.19
C ALA A 136 -30.34 10.87 27.54
N ALA A 137 -29.40 10.93 28.48
CA ALA A 137 -29.49 10.35 29.82
C ALA A 137 -28.66 11.17 30.85
N PRO A 138 -29.28 12.05 31.67
CA PRO A 138 -28.58 12.86 32.67
C PRO A 138 -27.97 12.00 33.79
N ASP A 139 -27.05 12.60 34.56
CA ASP A 139 -26.19 11.97 35.56
C ASP A 139 -26.94 10.95 36.46
N PRO A 140 -26.49 9.68 36.53
CA PRO A 140 -27.24 8.62 37.18
C PRO A 140 -27.23 8.74 38.71
N ALA A 141 -28.42 8.65 39.34
CA ALA A 141 -28.55 8.40 40.76
C ALA A 141 -28.01 6.98 41.12
N PRO A 142 -27.78 6.64 42.40
CA PRO A 142 -27.32 5.30 42.79
C PRO A 142 -28.20 4.12 42.31
N GLN A 143 -29.50 4.37 42.07
CA GLN A 143 -30.42 3.39 41.47
C GLN A 143 -30.18 3.20 39.97
N ASP A 144 -29.68 4.23 39.28
CA ASP A 144 -29.39 4.22 37.85
C ASP A 144 -28.06 3.49 37.55
N PHE A 145 -27.13 3.40 38.51
CA PHE A 145 -25.94 2.54 38.39
C PHE A 145 -26.30 1.05 38.31
N ILE A 146 -27.22 0.59 39.17
CA ILE A 146 -27.72 -0.79 39.14
C ILE A 146 -28.47 -1.05 37.83
N ALA A 147 -29.28 -0.08 37.39
CA ALA A 147 -29.97 -0.17 36.10
C ALA A 147 -29.00 -0.18 34.90
N ALA A 148 -27.90 0.57 34.96
CA ALA A 148 -26.87 0.59 33.93
C ALA A 148 -26.10 -0.73 33.86
N GLU A 149 -25.76 -1.34 35.00
CA GLU A 149 -25.17 -2.68 35.04
C GLU A 149 -26.11 -3.75 34.48
N ALA A 150 -27.41 -3.68 34.82
CA ALA A 150 -28.41 -4.58 34.25
C ALA A 150 -28.56 -4.40 32.73
N ALA A 151 -28.53 -3.16 32.23
CA ALA A 151 -28.57 -2.87 30.81
C ALA A 151 -27.34 -3.41 30.06
N LEU A 152 -26.14 -3.33 30.66
CA LEU A 152 -24.94 -3.96 30.12
C LEU A 152 -25.06 -5.48 30.12
N GLU A 153 -25.59 -6.08 31.17
CA GLU A 153 -25.81 -7.52 31.24
C GLU A 153 -26.78 -8.01 30.16
N ASP A 154 -27.87 -7.28 29.93
CA ASP A 154 -28.84 -7.58 28.87
C ASP A 154 -28.23 -7.37 27.47
N LEU A 155 -27.42 -6.32 27.27
CA LEU A 155 -26.68 -6.09 26.03
C LEU A 155 -25.75 -7.27 25.72
N PHE A 156 -24.90 -7.65 26.68
CA PHE A 156 -23.99 -8.78 26.49
C PHE A 156 -24.75 -10.07 26.25
N ARG A 157 -25.85 -10.32 26.97
CA ARG A 157 -26.71 -11.49 26.73
C ARG A 157 -27.23 -11.52 25.29
N SER A 158 -27.76 -10.40 24.81
CA SER A 158 -28.26 -10.30 23.44
C SER A 158 -27.15 -10.52 22.40
N LEU A 159 -25.99 -9.91 22.59
CA LEU A 159 -24.85 -10.09 21.67
C LEU A 159 -24.29 -11.51 21.70
N ILE A 160 -24.25 -12.16 22.87
CA ILE A 160 -23.85 -13.57 23.01
C ILE A 160 -24.83 -14.48 22.26
N GLU A 161 -26.13 -14.23 22.36
CA GLU A 161 -27.15 -14.96 21.61
C GLU A 161 -27.00 -14.76 20.09
N GLN A 162 -26.81 -13.51 19.64
CA GLN A 162 -26.62 -13.19 18.21
C GLN A 162 -25.36 -13.81 17.61
N THR A 163 -24.32 -13.99 18.42
CA THR A 163 -23.05 -14.59 18.00
C THR A 163 -23.00 -16.09 18.28
N GLU A 164 -24.11 -16.69 18.72
CA GLU A 164 -24.21 -18.11 19.06
C GLU A 164 -23.14 -18.57 20.10
N GLY A 165 -22.69 -17.64 20.95
CA GLY A 165 -21.64 -17.88 21.93
C GLY A 165 -20.21 -17.90 21.37
N ASP A 166 -19.99 -17.49 20.11
CA ASP A 166 -18.66 -17.32 19.54
C ASP A 166 -18.00 -16.06 20.10
N ALA A 167 -16.94 -16.27 20.89
CA ALA A 167 -16.24 -15.19 21.56
C ALA A 167 -15.47 -14.26 20.60
N LEU A 168 -14.99 -14.77 19.46
CA LEU A 168 -14.27 -13.98 18.47
C LEU A 168 -15.25 -13.12 17.66
N ALA A 169 -16.41 -13.67 17.30
CA ALA A 169 -17.49 -12.92 16.69
C ALA A 169 -18.04 -11.83 17.64
N LEU A 170 -18.20 -12.15 18.93
CA LEU A 170 -18.57 -11.17 19.96
C LEU A 170 -17.52 -10.07 20.12
N HIS A 171 -16.23 -10.44 20.12
CA HIS A 171 -15.14 -9.46 20.12
C HIS A 171 -15.24 -8.52 18.92
N ALA A 172 -15.41 -9.07 17.71
CA ALA A 172 -15.54 -8.27 16.48
C ALA A 172 -16.75 -7.31 16.57
N ALA A 173 -17.92 -7.82 16.97
CA ALA A 173 -19.13 -7.02 17.12
C ALA A 173 -18.95 -5.86 18.12
N LEU A 174 -18.31 -6.11 19.26
CA LEU A 174 -18.03 -5.05 20.25
C LEU A 174 -17.01 -4.04 19.72
N THR A 175 -15.89 -4.50 19.18
CA THR A 175 -14.81 -3.63 18.68
C THR A 175 -15.27 -2.76 17.53
N GLU A 176 -16.19 -3.22 16.68
CA GLU A 176 -16.84 -2.40 15.64
C GLU A 176 -17.61 -1.20 16.19
N THR A 177 -18.21 -1.36 17.37
CA THR A 177 -19.00 -0.28 18.01
C THR A 177 -18.14 0.71 18.80
N PHE A 178 -16.96 0.28 19.26
CA PHE A 178 -16.11 1.04 20.15
C PHE A 178 -15.76 2.44 19.64
N PRO A 179 -15.37 2.67 18.37
CA PRO A 179 -15.00 4.02 17.94
C PRO A 179 -16.14 5.04 17.98
N ALA A 180 -17.41 4.58 17.97
CA ALA A 180 -18.56 5.47 18.15
C ALA A 180 -18.84 5.78 19.63
N MET A 181 -18.28 5.03 20.58
CA MET A 181 -18.49 5.21 22.01
C MET A 181 -17.48 6.16 22.66
N PRO A 182 -17.90 6.97 23.65
CA PRO A 182 -16.98 7.74 24.47
C PRO A 182 -15.88 6.87 25.08
N SER A 183 -14.65 7.37 25.11
CA SER A 183 -13.50 6.63 25.67
C SER A 183 -13.74 6.03 27.06
N ALA A 184 -14.37 6.76 27.97
CA ALA A 184 -14.71 6.28 29.32
C ALA A 184 -15.73 5.13 29.29
N MET A 185 -16.72 5.19 28.39
CA MET A 185 -17.72 4.13 28.23
C MET A 185 -17.08 2.86 27.67
N ARG A 186 -16.19 2.99 26.67
CA ARG A 186 -15.42 1.85 26.14
C ARG A 186 -14.61 1.17 27.23
N GLN A 187 -13.88 1.95 28.03
CA GLN A 187 -13.09 1.43 29.15
C GLN A 187 -13.98 0.71 30.17
N HIS A 188 -15.17 1.26 30.45
CA HIS A 188 -16.13 0.64 31.35
C HIS A 188 -16.67 -0.70 30.80
N VAL A 189 -17.05 -0.77 29.52
CA VAL A 189 -17.50 -2.02 28.86
C VAL A 189 -16.41 -3.10 28.92
N ILE A 190 -15.17 -2.73 28.62
CA ILE A 190 -14.02 -3.64 28.67
C ILE A 190 -13.79 -4.11 30.11
N ALA A 191 -13.74 -3.19 31.08
CA ALA A 191 -13.53 -3.53 32.49
C ALA A 191 -14.65 -4.41 33.06
N TRP A 192 -15.90 -4.12 32.70
CA TRP A 192 -17.07 -4.91 33.08
C TRP A 192 -16.94 -6.36 32.60
N SER A 193 -16.61 -6.56 31.32
CA SER A 193 -16.42 -7.89 30.75
C SER A 193 -15.21 -8.60 31.36
N VAL A 194 -14.05 -7.95 31.43
CA VAL A 194 -12.81 -8.54 31.98
C VAL A 194 -12.95 -8.92 33.45
N GLY A 195 -13.78 -8.21 34.21
CA GLY A 195 -14.09 -8.50 35.62
C GLY A 195 -14.79 -9.83 35.87
N ARG A 196 -15.37 -10.44 34.82
CA ARG A 196 -16.17 -11.66 34.91
C ARG A 196 -15.33 -12.93 34.73
N SER A 197 -15.88 -14.06 35.15
CA SER A 197 -15.17 -15.35 35.23
C SER A 197 -15.65 -16.37 34.20
N GLU A 198 -16.78 -16.09 33.55
CA GLU A 198 -17.40 -16.95 32.57
C GLU A 198 -16.47 -17.10 31.34
N PRO A 199 -16.42 -18.30 30.72
CA PRO A 199 -15.41 -18.60 29.69
C PRO A 199 -15.35 -17.62 28.51
N ILE A 200 -16.51 -17.10 28.09
CA ILE A 200 -16.59 -16.13 26.99
C ILE A 200 -15.87 -14.81 27.33
N HIS A 201 -16.01 -14.32 28.58
CA HIS A 201 -15.35 -13.11 29.05
C HIS A 201 -13.85 -13.29 29.23
N VAL A 202 -13.41 -14.48 29.64
CA VAL A 202 -11.99 -14.85 29.69
C VAL A 202 -11.36 -14.77 28.30
N LYS A 203 -12.04 -15.28 27.26
CA LYS A 203 -11.58 -15.15 25.87
C LYS A 203 -11.56 -13.71 25.38
N LEU A 204 -12.63 -12.93 25.64
CA LEU A 204 -12.68 -11.51 25.29
C LEU A 204 -11.51 -10.72 25.87
N ALA A 205 -11.20 -10.94 27.16
CA ALA A 205 -10.05 -10.32 27.81
C ALA A 205 -8.73 -10.61 27.08
N CYS A 206 -8.55 -11.85 26.61
CA CYS A 206 -7.37 -12.27 25.86
C CYS A 206 -7.33 -11.65 24.45
N PHE A 207 -8.47 -11.60 23.74
CA PHE A 207 -8.55 -10.97 22.42
C PHE A 207 -8.22 -9.48 22.47
N TRP A 208 -8.75 -8.74 23.45
CA TRP A 208 -8.45 -7.32 23.61
C TRP A 208 -6.99 -7.02 23.95
N LEU A 209 -6.23 -7.96 24.52
CA LEU A 209 -4.77 -7.81 24.69
C LEU A 209 -4.00 -7.79 23.37
N LEU A 210 -4.58 -8.32 22.29
CA LEU A 210 -4.02 -8.32 20.93
C LEU A 210 -4.73 -7.35 19.99
N ASP A 211 -5.63 -6.51 20.52
CA ASP A 211 -6.34 -5.53 19.71
C ASP A 211 -5.35 -4.56 19.03
N PRO A 212 -5.53 -4.14 17.78
CA PRO A 212 -4.64 -3.17 17.12
C PRO A 212 -4.60 -1.81 17.84
N SER A 213 -5.67 -1.40 18.53
CA SER A 213 -5.73 -0.17 19.32
C SER A 213 -5.00 -0.32 20.66
N ALA A 214 -3.96 0.51 20.86
CA ALA A 214 -3.24 0.57 22.13
C ALA A 214 -4.15 0.92 23.33
N GLN A 215 -5.21 1.69 23.10
CA GLN A 215 -6.16 2.08 24.15
C GLN A 215 -7.02 0.90 24.62
N ILE A 216 -7.47 0.04 23.69
CA ILE A 216 -8.24 -1.16 24.01
C ILE A 216 -7.35 -2.16 24.75
N ARG A 217 -6.12 -2.38 24.26
CA ARG A 217 -5.12 -3.22 24.96
C ARG A 217 -4.86 -2.73 26.38
N ALA A 218 -4.67 -1.41 26.55
CA ALA A 218 -4.41 -0.82 27.86
C ALA A 218 -5.59 -0.99 28.83
N ALA A 219 -6.83 -0.80 28.36
CA ALA A 219 -8.03 -1.01 29.17
C ALA A 219 -8.16 -2.46 29.65
N ALA A 220 -7.94 -3.43 28.75
CA ALA A 220 -7.98 -4.85 29.10
C ALA A 220 -6.84 -5.23 30.07
N ALA A 221 -5.62 -4.77 29.80
CA ALA A 221 -4.46 -5.03 30.65
C ALA A 221 -4.62 -4.42 32.06
N TRP A 222 -5.20 -3.23 32.15
CA TRP A 222 -5.51 -2.59 33.43
C TRP A 222 -6.53 -3.40 34.23
N ALA A 223 -7.66 -3.78 33.62
CA ALA A 223 -8.69 -4.58 34.30
C ALA A 223 -8.16 -5.96 34.75
N LEU A 224 -7.27 -6.59 33.99
CA LEU A 224 -6.56 -7.81 34.40
C LEU A 224 -5.61 -7.58 35.57
N SER A 225 -4.94 -6.42 35.62
CA SER A 225 -4.09 -6.02 36.74
C SER A 225 -4.90 -5.79 38.02
N GLU A 226 -6.10 -5.21 37.93
CA GLU A 226 -7.02 -5.07 39.06
C GLU A 226 -7.44 -6.43 39.59
N ARG A 227 -7.78 -7.39 38.71
CA ARG A 227 -8.06 -8.79 39.12
C ARG A 227 -6.87 -9.46 39.80
N ALA A 228 -5.66 -9.24 39.29
CA ALA A 228 -4.45 -9.77 39.92
C ALA A 228 -4.22 -9.18 41.32
N THR A 229 -4.46 -7.88 41.48
CA THR A 229 -4.34 -7.16 42.76
C THR A 229 -5.40 -7.62 43.76
N ALA A 230 -6.62 -7.89 43.29
CA ALA A 230 -7.72 -8.42 44.09
C ALA A 230 -7.61 -9.93 44.37
N GLY A 231 -6.65 -10.64 43.76
CA GLY A 231 -6.50 -12.09 43.89
C GLY A 231 -7.58 -12.91 43.17
N THR A 232 -8.29 -12.33 42.20
CA THR A 232 -9.39 -12.96 41.44
C THR A 232 -9.00 -13.35 40.01
N LEU A 233 -7.71 -13.23 39.67
CA LEU A 233 -7.17 -13.71 38.39
C LEU A 233 -7.12 -15.24 38.39
N SER A 234 -7.76 -15.88 37.41
CA SER A 234 -7.78 -17.34 37.31
C SER A 234 -6.47 -17.90 36.74
N GLU A 235 -6.17 -19.16 37.06
CA GLU A 235 -5.02 -19.90 36.54
C GLU A 235 -5.04 -19.98 35.01
N GLU A 236 -6.23 -20.11 34.42
CA GLU A 236 -6.43 -20.15 32.97
C GLU A 236 -6.01 -18.84 32.30
N VAL A 237 -6.51 -17.70 32.80
CA VAL A 237 -6.19 -16.38 32.27
C VAL A 237 -4.69 -16.10 32.43
N ALA A 238 -4.12 -16.40 33.60
CA ALA A 238 -2.70 -16.23 33.86
C ALA A 238 -1.84 -17.08 32.92
N GLY A 239 -2.24 -18.33 32.66
CA GLY A 239 -1.58 -19.22 31.69
C GLY A 239 -1.57 -18.65 30.27
N LYS A 240 -2.72 -18.15 29.79
CA LYS A 240 -2.81 -17.50 28.47
C LYS A 240 -1.96 -16.23 28.41
N MET A 241 -2.01 -15.38 29.44
CA MET A 241 -1.23 -14.13 29.52
C MET A 241 0.29 -14.36 29.38
N VAL A 242 0.83 -15.48 29.86
CA VAL A 242 2.27 -15.80 29.71
C VAL A 242 2.67 -15.92 28.23
N ILE A 243 1.81 -16.53 27.41
CA ILE A 243 2.04 -16.68 25.96
C ILE A 243 1.79 -15.35 25.27
N LEU A 244 0.62 -14.75 25.52
CA LEU A 244 0.18 -13.50 24.86
C LEU A 244 1.15 -12.36 25.10
N ARG A 245 1.77 -12.28 26.28
CA ARG A 245 2.85 -11.33 26.58
C ARG A 245 3.93 -11.30 25.49
N SER A 246 4.26 -12.44 24.89
CA SER A 246 5.26 -12.53 23.82
C SER A 246 4.74 -12.06 22.47
N TRP A 247 3.43 -12.01 22.27
CA TRP A 247 2.75 -11.57 21.06
C TRP A 247 2.27 -10.11 21.13
N MET A 248 2.50 -9.44 22.25
CA MET A 248 2.14 -8.03 22.44
C MET A 248 3.29 -7.09 22.03
N PRO A 249 2.97 -5.94 21.40
CA PRO A 249 3.91 -4.84 21.22
C PRO A 249 4.54 -4.40 22.55
N GLN A 250 5.70 -3.75 22.47
CA GLN A 250 6.38 -3.23 23.65
C GLN A 250 5.76 -1.88 24.07
N ASP A 251 4.62 -1.94 24.77
CA ASP A 251 3.84 -0.77 25.21
C ASP A 251 3.40 -0.86 26.69
N GLU A 252 2.61 0.12 27.14
CA GLU A 252 2.08 0.19 28.51
C GLU A 252 1.17 -0.98 28.88
N ALA A 253 0.44 -1.53 27.91
CA ALA A 253 -0.43 -2.68 28.12
C ALA A 253 0.40 -3.92 28.47
N ARG A 254 1.48 -4.17 27.71
CA ARG A 254 2.43 -5.25 28.01
C ARG A 254 3.11 -5.06 29.37
N ALA A 255 3.49 -3.83 29.71
CA ALA A 255 4.07 -3.53 31.03
C ALA A 255 3.08 -3.81 32.18
N SER A 256 1.79 -3.59 31.96
CA SER A 256 0.73 -3.87 32.94
C SER A 256 0.48 -5.38 33.08
N VAL A 257 0.47 -6.12 31.96
CA VAL A 257 0.45 -7.60 31.96
C VAL A 257 1.65 -8.18 32.73
N ASP A 258 2.85 -7.63 32.53
CA ASP A 258 4.06 -8.05 33.26
C ASP A 258 3.94 -7.87 34.78
N LYS A 259 3.28 -6.79 35.23
CA LYS A 259 3.03 -6.55 36.66
C LYS A 259 1.98 -7.52 37.20
N ALA A 260 0.89 -7.73 36.48
CA ALA A 260 -0.17 -8.66 36.85
C ALA A 260 0.36 -10.09 36.99
N LEU A 261 1.18 -10.56 36.04
CA LEU A 261 1.82 -11.87 36.09
C LEU A 261 2.76 -12.00 37.29
N LYS A 262 3.57 -10.97 37.60
CA LYS A 262 4.44 -10.98 38.79
C LYS A 262 3.64 -11.07 40.09
N LEU A 263 2.48 -10.42 40.18
CA LEU A 263 1.59 -10.51 41.34
C LEU A 263 0.98 -11.91 41.47
N ALA A 264 0.48 -12.48 40.38
CA ALA A 264 -0.07 -13.82 40.34
C ALA A 264 0.97 -14.90 40.73
N MET A 265 2.21 -14.77 40.25
CA MET A 265 3.30 -15.68 40.66
C MET A 265 3.61 -15.58 42.16
N ARG A 266 3.54 -14.38 42.75
CA ARG A 266 3.77 -14.17 44.19
C ARG A 266 2.65 -14.74 45.06
N SER A 267 1.42 -14.81 44.56
CA SER A 267 0.30 -15.43 45.29
C SER A 267 0.30 -16.96 45.20
N GLY A 268 1.25 -17.56 44.49
CA GLY A 268 1.36 -19.02 44.32
C GLY A 268 0.44 -19.58 43.23
N LEU A 269 -0.13 -18.72 42.37
CA LEU A 269 -0.94 -19.15 41.23
C LEU A 269 -0.07 -19.95 40.25
N VAL A 270 -0.41 -21.21 40.03
CA VAL A 270 0.26 -22.06 39.04
C VAL A 270 -0.57 -22.03 37.76
N THR A 271 0.07 -21.94 36.60
CA THR A 271 -0.63 -22.00 35.31
C THR A 271 -1.24 -23.38 35.12
N GLY A 272 -2.55 -23.45 34.89
CA GLY A 272 -3.28 -24.69 34.68
C GLY A 272 -2.83 -25.47 33.43
N ALA A 273 -3.27 -26.72 33.33
CA ALA A 273 -2.97 -27.57 32.17
C ALA A 273 -3.66 -27.03 30.90
N SER A 274 -2.93 -27.01 29.78
CA SER A 274 -3.50 -26.62 28.49
C SER A 274 -4.55 -27.64 28.01
N ALA A 275 -5.54 -27.16 27.27
CA ALA A 275 -6.53 -28.02 26.62
C ALA A 275 -5.84 -29.01 25.67
N LYS A 276 -6.41 -30.21 25.52
CA LYS A 276 -5.87 -31.19 24.59
C LYS A 276 -6.02 -30.66 23.15
N PRO A 277 -4.93 -30.60 22.37
CA PRO A 277 -5.00 -30.10 21.00
C PRO A 277 -5.85 -31.00 20.11
N TRP A 278 -6.40 -30.41 19.06
CA TRP A 278 -7.13 -31.15 18.04
C TRP A 278 -6.15 -31.92 17.16
N THR A 279 -6.64 -33.00 16.55
CA THR A 279 -5.86 -33.73 15.55
C THR A 279 -5.79 -32.90 14.27
N ILE A 280 -4.58 -32.59 13.83
CA ILE A 280 -4.31 -31.90 12.57
C ILE A 280 -4.23 -32.95 11.46
N ASN A 281 -5.20 -32.94 10.55
CA ASN A 281 -5.27 -33.87 9.42
C ASN A 281 -4.39 -33.42 8.24
N SER A 282 -4.32 -32.11 7.99
CA SER A 282 -3.50 -31.53 6.93
C SER A 282 -3.30 -30.03 7.16
N VAL A 283 -2.14 -29.54 6.73
CA VAL A 283 -1.85 -28.11 6.58
C VAL A 283 -1.63 -27.84 5.10
N MET A 284 -2.26 -26.80 4.57
CA MET A 284 -2.09 -26.31 3.21
C MET A 284 -1.57 -24.86 3.27
N ALA A 285 -0.70 -24.49 2.35
CA ALA A 285 -0.18 -23.13 2.24
C ALA A 285 -0.07 -22.71 0.77
N THR A 286 -0.40 -21.45 0.48
CA THR A 286 -0.11 -20.85 -0.83
C THR A 286 1.37 -20.43 -0.87
N LEU A 287 1.89 -20.14 -2.06
CA LEU A 287 3.06 -19.27 -2.17
C LEU A 287 2.66 -17.84 -1.73
N PRO A 288 3.62 -16.95 -1.44
CA PRO A 288 3.31 -15.53 -1.30
C PRO A 288 2.95 -14.89 -2.65
N ASP A 289 1.98 -13.98 -2.65
CA ASP A 289 1.71 -13.06 -3.75
C ASP A 289 2.78 -11.97 -3.86
N GLY A 290 2.70 -11.09 -4.87
CA GLY A 290 3.66 -9.99 -5.07
C GLY A 290 3.70 -8.97 -3.92
N GLY A 291 2.61 -8.83 -3.16
CA GLY A 291 2.53 -8.02 -1.95
C GLY A 291 3.09 -8.71 -0.69
N GLY A 292 3.49 -9.99 -0.81
CA GLY A 292 3.99 -10.81 0.28
C GLY A 292 2.91 -11.42 1.17
N ALA A 293 1.64 -11.40 0.75
CA ALA A 293 0.52 -12.04 1.43
C ALA A 293 0.49 -13.55 1.14
N GLN A 294 0.17 -14.35 2.14
CA GLN A 294 0.20 -15.81 2.06
C GLN A 294 -0.90 -16.40 2.92
N SER A 295 -1.69 -17.31 2.34
CA SER A 295 -2.82 -17.95 2.99
C SER A 295 -2.47 -19.37 3.44
N LEU A 296 -2.94 -19.76 4.63
CA LEU A 296 -2.80 -21.10 5.16
C LEU A 296 -4.15 -21.66 5.62
N MET A 297 -4.31 -22.98 5.46
CA MET A 297 -5.50 -23.70 5.87
C MET A 297 -5.13 -24.94 6.68
N ILE A 298 -5.79 -25.16 7.80
CA ILE A 298 -5.50 -26.28 8.71
C ILE A 298 -6.77 -27.08 8.95
N ALA A 299 -6.77 -28.34 8.53
CA ALA A 299 -7.87 -29.26 8.75
C ALA A 299 -7.78 -29.88 10.15
N LEU A 300 -8.74 -29.58 11.01
CA LEU A 300 -8.74 -29.97 12.42
C LEU A 300 -9.89 -30.95 12.73
N GLN A 301 -9.64 -31.88 13.64
CA GLN A 301 -10.65 -32.82 14.16
C GLN A 301 -10.49 -33.07 15.66
N SER A 302 -11.60 -33.09 16.39
CA SER A 302 -11.67 -33.58 17.77
C SER A 302 -12.93 -34.39 17.97
N GLY A 303 -12.78 -35.71 18.19
CA GLY A 303 -13.92 -36.63 18.19
C GLY A 303 -14.68 -36.60 16.86
N GLY A 304 -15.98 -36.33 16.93
CA GLY A 304 -16.85 -36.13 15.76
C GLY A 304 -16.82 -34.71 15.17
N SER A 305 -16.31 -33.72 15.91
CA SER A 305 -16.31 -32.32 15.50
C SER A 305 -15.15 -32.01 14.56
N ARG A 306 -15.40 -31.13 13.58
CA ARG A 306 -14.41 -30.71 12.58
C ARG A 306 -14.41 -29.19 12.43
N LYS A 307 -13.22 -28.64 12.17
CA LYS A 307 -13.00 -27.23 11.88
C LYS A 307 -11.93 -27.07 10.80
N THR A 308 -11.98 -25.98 10.06
CA THR A 308 -10.88 -25.54 9.20
C THR A 308 -10.39 -24.20 9.73
N ALA A 309 -9.15 -24.15 10.23
CA ALA A 309 -8.54 -22.88 10.60
C ALA A 309 -7.92 -22.20 9.37
N MET A 310 -8.15 -20.90 9.24
CA MET A 310 -7.67 -20.04 8.18
C MET A 310 -6.68 -19.04 8.79
N LEU A 311 -5.53 -18.83 8.14
CA LEU A 311 -4.54 -17.83 8.54
C LEU A 311 -4.12 -17.01 7.31
N LEU A 312 -3.88 -15.72 7.51
CA LEU A 312 -3.31 -14.83 6.51
C LEU A 312 -2.03 -14.18 7.06
N PHE A 313 -0.90 -14.44 6.43
CA PHE A 313 0.37 -13.78 6.72
C PHE A 313 0.61 -12.68 5.69
N LYS A 314 1.24 -11.57 6.06
CA LYS A 314 1.74 -10.57 5.11
C LYS A 314 3.12 -10.06 5.52
N GLN A 315 4.05 -10.03 4.57
CA GLN A 315 5.41 -9.56 4.80
C GLN A 315 5.38 -8.12 5.35
N GLY A 316 6.10 -7.90 6.46
CA GLY A 316 6.12 -6.63 7.18
C GLY A 316 4.85 -6.29 7.99
N HIS A 317 3.85 -7.18 8.01
CA HIS A 317 2.61 -7.01 8.79
C HIS A 317 2.34 -8.16 9.77
N GLY A 318 2.94 -9.32 9.52
CA GLY A 318 2.78 -10.52 10.34
C GLY A 318 1.47 -11.25 10.09
N VAL A 319 0.82 -11.75 11.15
CA VAL A 319 -0.46 -12.48 11.06
C VAL A 319 -1.62 -11.49 10.99
N LYS A 320 -2.14 -11.27 9.79
CA LYS A 320 -3.19 -10.29 9.49
C LYS A 320 -4.58 -10.78 9.83
N ASP A 321 -4.83 -12.07 9.66
CA ASP A 321 -6.11 -12.68 9.95
C ASP A 321 -5.93 -14.11 10.45
N ALA A 322 -6.84 -14.54 11.31
CA ALA A 322 -6.86 -15.86 11.90
C ALA A 322 -8.25 -16.19 12.44
N TYR A 323 -8.87 -17.26 11.95
CA TYR A 323 -10.18 -17.72 12.43
C TYR A 323 -10.38 -19.21 12.15
N ALA A 324 -11.40 -19.82 12.73
CA ALA A 324 -11.72 -21.23 12.52
C ALA A 324 -13.18 -21.41 12.08
N VAL A 325 -13.37 -21.98 10.89
CA VAL A 325 -14.68 -22.28 10.32
C VAL A 325 -15.14 -23.67 10.79
N PRO A 326 -16.29 -23.80 11.47
CA PRO A 326 -16.86 -25.10 11.80
C PRO A 326 -17.27 -25.86 10.54
N CYS A 327 -17.08 -27.18 10.55
CA CYS A 327 -17.58 -28.06 9.48
C CYS A 327 -18.50 -29.11 10.09
N THR A 328 -19.69 -29.27 9.50
CA THR A 328 -20.70 -30.25 9.86
C THR A 328 -20.28 -31.68 9.54
N SER A 329 -19.36 -31.87 8.59
CA SER A 329 -18.89 -33.20 8.18
C SER A 329 -17.46 -33.22 7.62
N ALA A 330 -16.89 -34.43 7.50
CA ALA A 330 -15.61 -34.65 6.84
C ALA A 330 -15.66 -34.29 5.34
N SER A 331 -16.80 -34.55 4.70
CA SER A 331 -17.02 -34.26 3.29
C SER A 331 -17.04 -32.76 3.03
N GLU A 332 -17.71 -31.98 3.89
CA GLU A 332 -17.72 -30.52 3.82
C GLU A 332 -16.33 -29.94 4.06
N GLN A 333 -15.62 -30.40 5.09
CA GLN A 333 -14.24 -29.97 5.35
C GLN A 333 -13.34 -30.22 4.13
N LYS A 334 -13.46 -31.39 3.51
CA LYS A 334 -12.70 -31.74 2.29
C LYS A 334 -13.11 -30.89 1.09
N ALA A 335 -14.41 -30.59 0.92
CA ALA A 335 -14.91 -29.75 -0.16
C ALA A 335 -14.41 -28.31 -0.04
N LEU A 336 -14.46 -27.73 1.17
CA LEU A 336 -13.93 -26.40 1.45
C LEU A 336 -12.45 -26.29 1.11
N ILE A 337 -11.63 -27.22 1.61
CA ILE A 337 -10.18 -27.26 1.34
C ILE A 337 -9.93 -27.44 -0.16
N SER A 338 -10.66 -28.34 -0.83
CA SER A 338 -10.49 -28.59 -2.26
C SER A 338 -10.80 -27.37 -3.10
N ARG A 339 -11.88 -26.64 -2.81
CA ARG A 339 -12.27 -25.43 -3.53
C ARG A 339 -11.18 -24.36 -3.42
N ILE A 340 -10.79 -24.02 -2.20
CA ILE A 340 -9.79 -22.97 -1.97
C ILE A 340 -8.43 -23.39 -2.56
N SER A 341 -8.05 -24.67 -2.43
CA SER A 341 -6.77 -25.13 -2.99
C SER A 341 -6.73 -25.09 -4.52
N GLN A 342 -7.86 -25.32 -5.19
CA GLN A 342 -7.98 -25.19 -6.65
C GLN A 342 -7.90 -23.73 -7.11
N GLU A 343 -8.52 -22.82 -6.36
CA GLU A 343 -8.53 -21.39 -6.67
C GLU A 343 -7.18 -20.70 -6.36
N THR A 344 -6.39 -21.22 -5.41
CA THR A 344 -5.19 -20.52 -4.89
C THR A 344 -3.87 -21.21 -5.18
N GLY A 345 -3.89 -22.43 -5.75
CA GLY A 345 -2.68 -23.25 -5.94
C GLY A 345 -2.03 -23.70 -4.63
N ALA A 346 -2.77 -23.78 -3.52
CA ALA A 346 -2.23 -24.17 -2.22
C ALA A 346 -1.67 -25.60 -2.23
N VAL A 347 -0.50 -25.79 -1.61
CA VAL A 347 0.19 -27.08 -1.51
C VAL A 347 0.19 -27.60 -0.07
N LYS A 348 0.27 -28.92 0.08
CA LYS A 348 0.31 -29.57 1.39
C LYS A 348 1.70 -29.43 2.02
N VAL A 349 1.75 -29.01 3.27
CA VAL A 349 2.98 -28.79 4.05
C VAL A 349 2.91 -29.52 5.41
N PRO A 350 4.06 -29.88 6.02
CA PRO A 350 4.11 -30.52 7.33
C PRO A 350 3.81 -29.53 8.47
N LEU A 351 3.34 -30.05 9.61
CA LEU A 351 3.08 -29.24 10.81
C LEU A 351 4.32 -28.50 11.33
N SER A 352 5.50 -29.14 11.26
CA SER A 352 6.76 -28.51 11.69
C SER A 352 7.09 -27.25 10.89
N TRP A 353 6.64 -27.16 9.63
CA TRP A 353 6.79 -25.96 8.81
C TRP A 353 5.88 -24.83 9.33
N LEU A 354 4.61 -25.14 9.65
CA LEU A 354 3.66 -24.17 10.20
C LEU A 354 4.20 -23.45 11.45
N GLU A 355 4.79 -24.19 12.39
CA GLU A 355 5.32 -23.61 13.64
C GLU A 355 6.40 -22.56 13.36
N GLY A 356 7.37 -22.89 12.49
CA GLY A 356 8.46 -21.99 12.12
C GLY A 356 7.96 -20.77 11.34
N SER A 357 7.11 -20.97 10.34
CA SER A 357 6.55 -19.87 9.54
C SER A 357 5.70 -18.91 10.37
N LEU A 358 4.93 -19.44 11.32
CA LEU A 358 4.10 -18.63 12.21
C LEU A 358 4.96 -17.85 13.23
N ALA A 359 6.03 -18.45 13.76
CA ALA A 359 7.00 -17.75 14.62
C ALA A 359 7.65 -16.56 13.90
N MET A 360 8.04 -16.74 12.63
CA MET A 360 8.56 -15.66 11.79
C MET A 360 7.52 -14.58 11.51
N ALA A 361 6.28 -14.96 11.15
CA ALA A 361 5.20 -14.01 10.91
C ALA A 361 4.89 -13.17 12.16
N LEU A 362 4.90 -13.78 13.35
CA LEU A 362 4.74 -13.06 14.62
C LEU A 362 5.84 -12.01 14.83
N ALA A 363 7.09 -12.37 14.55
CA ALA A 363 8.21 -11.44 14.71
C ALA A 363 8.15 -10.29 13.69
N ASP A 364 7.78 -10.58 12.43
CA ASP A 364 7.62 -9.58 11.38
C ASP A 364 6.54 -8.55 11.76
N GLY A 365 5.39 -8.97 12.28
CA GLY A 365 4.34 -8.06 12.75
C GLY A 365 4.78 -7.21 13.94
N LEU A 366 5.42 -7.83 14.93
CA LEU A 366 5.91 -7.13 16.13
C LEU A 366 7.01 -6.12 15.83
N ALA A 367 7.87 -6.40 14.84
CA ALA A 367 8.87 -5.44 14.36
C ALA A 367 8.22 -4.17 13.78
N ALA A 368 7.00 -4.28 13.25
CA ALA A 368 6.18 -3.16 12.79
C ALA A 368 5.25 -2.58 13.90
N GLY A 369 5.35 -3.06 15.14
CA GLY A 369 4.48 -2.65 16.24
C GLY A 369 3.04 -3.19 16.14
N LEU A 370 2.81 -4.20 15.30
CA LEU A 370 1.50 -4.80 15.05
C LEU A 370 1.36 -6.11 15.83
N PRO A 371 0.38 -6.25 16.74
CA PRO A 371 0.02 -7.55 17.31
C PRO A 371 -0.57 -8.46 16.22
N PRO A 372 -0.53 -9.80 16.38
CA PRO A 372 -1.23 -10.70 15.48
C PRO A 372 -2.75 -10.58 15.65
N ALA A 373 -3.52 -11.00 14.63
CA ALA A 373 -4.97 -11.09 14.70
C ALA A 373 -5.45 -11.87 15.96
N PRO A 374 -6.45 -11.37 16.72
CA PRO A 374 -6.90 -11.99 17.97
C PRO A 374 -7.32 -13.46 17.84
N GLY A 375 -7.92 -13.85 16.71
CA GLY A 375 -8.33 -15.25 16.49
C GLY A 375 -7.15 -16.24 16.40
N LEU A 376 -5.91 -15.75 16.30
CA LEU A 376 -4.71 -16.60 16.40
C LEU A 376 -4.66 -17.35 17.74
N ILE A 377 -5.22 -16.77 18.81
CA ILE A 377 -5.29 -17.44 20.12
C ILE A 377 -6.05 -18.77 19.99
N GLU A 378 -7.20 -18.77 19.32
CA GLU A 378 -7.98 -19.98 19.13
C GLU A 378 -7.28 -20.96 18.20
N VAL A 379 -6.69 -20.48 17.10
CA VAL A 379 -5.96 -21.35 16.16
C VAL A 379 -4.77 -22.01 16.85
N ALA A 380 -4.03 -21.28 17.68
CA ALA A 380 -2.90 -21.81 18.45
C ALA A 380 -3.35 -22.87 19.46
N GLU A 381 -4.46 -22.65 20.16
CA GLU A 381 -5.04 -23.64 21.07
C GLU A 381 -5.48 -24.91 20.34
N LEU A 382 -6.20 -24.76 19.23
CA LEU A 382 -6.65 -25.89 18.40
C LEU A 382 -5.47 -26.71 17.87
N CYS A 383 -4.37 -26.05 17.50
CA CYS A 383 -3.19 -26.69 16.93
C CYS A 383 -2.16 -27.17 17.97
N GLY A 384 -2.34 -26.84 19.26
CA GLY A 384 -1.38 -27.22 20.31
C GLY A 384 -0.09 -26.40 20.31
N LEU A 385 -0.17 -25.12 19.95
CA LEU A 385 0.96 -24.21 19.79
C LEU A 385 1.21 -23.36 21.05
N ASP A 386 1.10 -23.97 22.24
CA ASP A 386 1.25 -23.30 23.55
C ASP A 386 2.65 -22.71 23.79
N LYS A 387 3.65 -23.23 23.08
CA LYS A 387 5.05 -22.78 23.16
C LYS A 387 5.47 -21.85 22.03
N LEU A 388 4.55 -21.45 21.15
CA LEU A 388 4.85 -20.57 20.04
C LEU A 388 5.40 -19.23 20.55
N ARG A 389 6.58 -18.86 20.08
CA ARG A 389 7.24 -17.59 20.38
C ARG A 389 7.65 -16.92 19.06
N PRO A 390 7.60 -15.58 18.99
CA PRO A 390 8.12 -14.87 17.82
C PRO A 390 9.60 -15.14 17.61
N GLU A 391 10.00 -15.38 16.37
CA GLU A 391 11.40 -15.60 15.98
C GLU A 391 11.78 -14.66 14.83
N ALA A 392 12.63 -13.67 15.11
CA ALA A 392 13.12 -12.74 14.10
C ALA A 392 14.23 -13.40 13.27
N VAL A 393 13.96 -13.61 11.98
CA VAL A 393 14.89 -14.24 11.03
C VAL A 393 15.25 -13.23 9.96
N THR A 394 16.53 -13.03 9.64
CA THR A 394 16.96 -12.17 8.54
C THR A 394 16.76 -12.87 7.19
N THR A 395 16.71 -12.13 6.09
CA THR A 395 16.58 -12.72 4.74
C THR A 395 17.73 -13.68 4.44
N GLU A 396 18.96 -13.32 4.82
CA GLU A 396 20.14 -14.19 4.69
C GLU A 396 20.02 -15.48 5.50
N ALA A 397 19.57 -15.38 6.76
CA ALA A 397 19.39 -16.55 7.62
C ALA A 397 18.30 -17.49 7.08
N MET A 398 17.17 -16.94 6.61
CA MET A 398 16.10 -17.70 5.97
C MET A 398 16.60 -18.46 4.74
N ILE A 399 17.32 -17.79 3.84
CA ILE A 399 17.87 -18.42 2.64
C ILE A 399 18.92 -19.48 3.01
N SER A 400 19.72 -19.25 4.05
CA SER A 400 20.73 -20.20 4.50
C SER A 400 20.14 -21.44 5.15
N ALA A 401 18.96 -21.32 5.78
CA ALA A 401 18.23 -22.43 6.39
C ALA A 401 17.56 -23.37 5.37
N LEU A 402 17.39 -22.93 4.11
CA LEU A 402 16.82 -23.78 3.06
C LEU A 402 17.73 -25.00 2.80
N PRO A 403 17.19 -26.25 2.81
CA PRO A 403 17.98 -27.48 2.68
C PRO A 403 18.92 -27.54 1.46
N ALA A 404 18.55 -26.90 0.36
CA ALA A 404 19.34 -26.89 -0.87
C ALA A 404 20.37 -25.75 -0.96
N SER A 405 20.38 -24.81 -0.01
CA SER A 405 21.14 -23.56 -0.09
C SER A 405 22.64 -23.78 -0.22
N GLU A 406 23.24 -24.54 0.70
CA GLU A 406 24.68 -24.85 0.68
C GLU A 406 25.07 -25.58 -0.62
N ARG A 407 24.35 -26.66 -0.96
CA ARG A 407 24.59 -27.43 -2.18
C ARG A 407 24.51 -26.56 -3.42
N ILE A 408 23.54 -25.63 -3.50
CA ILE A 408 23.38 -24.73 -4.65
C ILE A 408 24.54 -23.73 -4.74
N ARG A 409 25.07 -23.24 -3.61
CA ARG A 409 26.24 -22.34 -3.60
C ARG A 409 27.50 -23.05 -4.11
N ASP A 410 27.64 -24.34 -3.84
CA ASP A 410 28.77 -25.17 -4.29
C ASP A 410 28.68 -25.61 -5.76
N LEU A 411 27.52 -25.42 -6.41
CA LEU A 411 27.37 -25.73 -7.83
C LEU A 411 28.21 -24.79 -8.70
N SER A 412 28.67 -25.31 -9.84
CA SER A 412 29.29 -24.48 -10.88
C SER A 412 28.35 -23.33 -11.31
N ALA A 413 28.92 -22.21 -11.75
CA ALA A 413 28.15 -21.07 -12.25
C ALA A 413 27.15 -21.46 -13.35
N GLN A 414 27.49 -22.41 -14.21
CA GLN A 414 26.60 -22.93 -15.25
C GLN A 414 25.42 -23.71 -14.66
N ALA A 415 25.66 -24.59 -13.69
CA ALA A 415 24.60 -25.38 -13.05
C ALA A 415 23.65 -24.49 -12.23
N ARG A 416 24.19 -23.51 -11.49
CA ARG A 416 23.39 -22.46 -10.83
C ARG A 416 22.57 -21.67 -11.83
N GLY A 417 23.20 -21.26 -12.94
CA GLY A 417 22.55 -20.55 -14.03
C GLY A 417 21.35 -21.31 -14.60
N LYS A 418 21.44 -22.63 -14.76
CA LYS A 418 20.31 -23.47 -15.21
C LYS A 418 19.13 -23.45 -14.22
N LEU A 419 19.40 -23.54 -12.92
CA LEU A 419 18.34 -23.49 -11.90
C LEU A 419 17.64 -22.12 -11.84
N ILE A 420 18.42 -21.04 -11.97
CA ILE A 420 17.88 -19.67 -12.01
C ILE A 420 17.07 -19.46 -13.29
N ASN A 421 17.58 -19.90 -14.44
CA ASN A 421 16.88 -19.71 -15.72
C ASN A 421 15.56 -20.50 -15.80
N ALA A 422 15.38 -21.55 -15.00
CA ALA A 422 14.11 -22.28 -14.93
C ALA A 422 12.95 -21.43 -14.38
N SER A 423 13.24 -20.24 -13.83
CA SER A 423 12.22 -19.28 -13.42
C SER A 423 11.43 -18.68 -14.58
N GLU A 424 11.95 -18.74 -15.81
CA GLU A 424 11.27 -18.28 -17.04
C GLU A 424 9.91 -18.95 -17.25
N GLY A 425 9.75 -20.20 -16.81
CA GLY A 425 8.49 -20.92 -16.91
C GLY A 425 7.65 -20.93 -15.63
N TRP A 426 7.99 -20.12 -14.62
CA TRP A 426 7.20 -20.11 -13.37
C TRP A 426 5.81 -19.52 -13.60
N TRP A 427 5.69 -18.52 -14.47
CA TRP A 427 4.42 -17.90 -14.85
C TRP A 427 3.33 -18.93 -15.20
N ASP A 428 3.68 -19.92 -16.03
CA ASP A 428 2.77 -20.95 -16.51
C ASP A 428 2.48 -22.03 -15.46
N ARG A 429 3.39 -22.23 -14.50
CA ARG A 429 3.32 -23.32 -13.51
C ARG A 429 2.74 -22.87 -12.17
N HIS A 430 2.83 -21.58 -11.85
CA HIS A 430 2.46 -20.99 -10.57
C HIS A 430 1.70 -19.69 -10.84
N GLU A 431 0.37 -19.78 -10.95
CA GLU A 431 -0.53 -18.65 -11.25
C GLU A 431 -0.30 -17.44 -10.33
N ILE A 432 0.04 -17.67 -9.07
CA ILE A 432 0.35 -16.60 -8.11
C ILE A 432 1.55 -15.73 -8.51
N VAL A 433 2.46 -16.20 -9.36
CA VAL A 433 3.59 -15.41 -9.89
C VAL A 433 3.11 -14.29 -10.82
N GLN A 434 1.90 -14.40 -11.38
CA GLN A 434 1.24 -13.35 -12.17
C GLN A 434 0.77 -12.18 -11.30
N SER A 435 0.89 -12.29 -9.98
CA SER A 435 0.67 -11.17 -9.06
C SER A 435 1.98 -10.47 -8.68
N TRP A 436 3.13 -10.91 -9.19
CA TRP A 436 4.43 -10.41 -8.77
C TRP A 436 4.83 -9.16 -9.55
N PHE A 437 4.41 -7.99 -9.06
CA PHE A 437 4.80 -6.69 -9.60
C PHE A 437 4.95 -5.62 -8.50
N GLU A 438 5.64 -4.53 -8.81
CA GLU A 438 5.79 -3.39 -7.89
C GLU A 438 4.61 -2.43 -8.02
N GLU A 439 3.79 -2.41 -6.99
CA GLU A 439 2.61 -1.55 -6.93
C GLU A 439 2.83 -0.20 -6.23
N SER A 440 4.01 0.06 -5.67
CA SER A 440 4.19 1.27 -4.85
C SER A 440 4.12 2.57 -5.66
N ASP A 441 3.71 3.66 -5.01
CA ASP A 441 3.74 4.99 -5.63
C ASP A 441 5.14 5.40 -6.09
N HIS A 442 6.17 4.94 -5.39
CA HIS A 442 7.53 5.26 -5.80
C HIS A 442 7.91 4.56 -7.11
N ALA A 443 7.35 3.37 -7.38
CA ALA A 443 7.46 2.75 -8.71
C ALA A 443 6.74 3.62 -9.75
N HIS A 444 5.54 4.13 -9.44
CA HIS A 444 4.77 5.00 -10.34
C HIS A 444 5.51 6.33 -10.61
N GLU A 445 6.03 7.02 -9.60
CA GLU A 445 6.87 8.23 -9.72
C GLU A 445 8.16 7.98 -10.55
N VAL A 446 8.71 6.77 -10.45
CA VAL A 446 9.84 6.32 -11.26
C VAL A 446 9.45 6.05 -12.72
N LEU A 447 8.17 5.98 -13.05
CA LEU A 447 7.67 5.82 -14.41
C LEU A 447 7.09 7.13 -14.96
N GLU A 448 6.52 7.98 -14.10
CA GLU A 448 5.91 9.26 -14.46
C GLU A 448 6.83 10.18 -15.28
N GLY A 449 6.25 10.83 -16.30
CA GLY A 449 6.93 11.79 -17.18
C GLY A 449 7.97 11.19 -18.13
N ARG A 450 8.11 9.85 -18.19
CA ARG A 450 9.04 9.16 -19.10
C ARG A 450 8.29 8.67 -20.32
N HIS A 451 8.53 9.34 -21.45
CA HIS A 451 7.85 9.05 -22.71
C HIS A 451 8.69 8.19 -23.68
N SER A 452 9.85 7.68 -23.24
CA SER A 452 10.65 6.76 -24.07
C SER A 452 10.77 5.40 -23.39
N PRO A 453 10.53 4.28 -24.11
CA PRO A 453 10.63 2.92 -23.55
C PRO A 453 11.98 2.65 -22.89
N ARG A 454 13.08 3.21 -23.43
CA ARG A 454 14.43 3.05 -22.86
C ARG A 454 14.62 3.76 -21.52
N ALA A 455 14.05 4.96 -21.36
CA ALA A 455 14.13 5.70 -20.10
C ALA A 455 13.27 5.05 -19.02
N LEU A 456 12.11 4.49 -19.42
CA LEU A 456 11.23 3.72 -18.56
C LEU A 456 11.92 2.44 -18.07
N ASP A 457 12.42 1.61 -18.99
CA ASP A 457 13.19 0.38 -18.67
C ASP A 457 14.34 0.68 -17.70
N SER A 458 15.20 1.64 -18.04
CA SER A 458 16.38 1.95 -17.21
C SER A 458 16.00 2.45 -15.81
N ALA A 459 14.90 3.19 -15.69
CA ALA A 459 14.44 3.73 -14.43
C ALA A 459 13.84 2.64 -13.52
N LEU A 460 13.01 1.76 -14.10
CA LEU A 460 12.37 0.67 -13.36
C LEU A 460 13.39 -0.36 -12.88
N TRP A 461 14.34 -0.77 -13.73
CA TRP A 461 15.43 -1.67 -13.29
C TRP A 461 16.22 -1.10 -12.12
N ARG A 462 16.50 0.21 -12.15
CA ARG A 462 17.20 0.89 -11.03
C ARG A 462 16.35 0.90 -9.76
N TRP A 463 15.03 1.02 -9.87
CA TRP A 463 14.12 0.92 -8.73
C TRP A 463 14.07 -0.50 -8.15
N LEU A 464 13.88 -1.51 -9.00
CA LEU A 464 13.86 -2.92 -8.58
C LEU A 464 15.15 -3.32 -7.85
N GLU A 465 16.29 -2.76 -8.25
CA GLU A 465 17.57 -2.97 -7.55
C GLU A 465 17.51 -2.54 -6.07
N THR A 466 16.80 -1.45 -5.75
CA THR A 466 16.60 -1.01 -4.36
C THR A 466 15.68 -1.93 -3.55
N ARG A 467 14.91 -2.77 -4.24
CA ARG A 467 13.91 -3.70 -3.68
C ARG A 467 14.43 -5.14 -3.58
N ARG A 468 15.72 -5.36 -3.87
CA ARG A 468 16.34 -6.70 -3.90
C ARG A 468 16.10 -7.55 -2.66
N ASP A 469 16.20 -6.99 -1.45
CA ASP A 469 15.95 -7.74 -0.20
C ASP A 469 14.49 -8.17 -0.06
N PHE A 470 13.55 -7.32 -0.47
CA PHE A 470 12.12 -7.65 -0.45
C PHE A 470 11.84 -8.86 -1.34
N TRP A 471 12.32 -8.83 -2.59
CA TRP A 471 12.14 -9.91 -3.55
C TRP A 471 12.90 -11.17 -3.15
N ALA A 472 14.12 -11.05 -2.60
CA ALA A 472 14.87 -12.19 -2.09
C ALA A 472 14.11 -12.91 -0.97
N ARG A 473 13.53 -12.16 -0.02
CA ARG A 473 12.71 -12.74 1.06
C ARG A 473 11.42 -13.37 0.54
N LEU A 474 10.73 -12.71 -0.39
CA LEU A 474 9.49 -13.23 -0.99
C LEU A 474 9.75 -14.57 -1.70
N VAL A 475 10.79 -14.62 -2.55
CA VAL A 475 11.20 -15.85 -3.24
C VAL A 475 11.68 -16.92 -2.26
N ALA A 476 12.37 -16.55 -1.18
CA ALA A 476 12.80 -17.48 -0.14
C ALA A 476 11.62 -18.12 0.61
N ARG A 477 10.56 -17.35 0.92
CA ARG A 477 9.32 -17.88 1.51
C ARG A 477 8.60 -18.83 0.56
N ALA A 478 8.56 -18.51 -0.73
CA ALA A 478 8.05 -19.43 -1.75
C ALA A 478 8.89 -20.72 -1.83
N ALA A 479 10.23 -20.59 -1.80
CA ALA A 479 11.15 -21.74 -1.79
C ALA A 479 10.93 -22.64 -0.58
N ASP A 480 10.69 -22.05 0.59
CA ASP A 480 10.44 -22.75 1.85
C ASP A 480 9.16 -23.59 1.78
N VAL A 481 8.06 -23.01 1.30
CA VAL A 481 6.79 -23.72 1.04
C VAL A 481 6.99 -24.89 0.08
N LEU A 482 7.62 -24.63 -1.06
CA LEU A 482 7.85 -25.64 -2.10
C LEU A 482 8.77 -26.76 -1.61
N THR A 483 9.77 -26.44 -0.80
CA THR A 483 10.66 -27.43 -0.18
C THR A 483 9.89 -28.29 0.80
N ALA A 484 9.06 -27.67 1.65
CA ALA A 484 8.24 -28.38 2.62
C ALA A 484 7.19 -29.29 1.96
N ALA A 485 6.75 -28.95 0.75
CA ALA A 485 5.85 -29.73 -0.09
C ALA A 485 6.55 -30.75 -1.01
N ASP A 486 7.89 -30.87 -0.95
CA ASP A 486 8.70 -31.71 -1.85
C ASP A 486 8.43 -31.43 -3.36
N HIS A 487 8.24 -30.15 -3.70
CA HIS A 487 7.90 -29.73 -5.05
C HIS A 487 9.17 -29.64 -5.94
N PRO A 488 9.12 -30.10 -7.20
CA PRO A 488 10.30 -30.15 -8.09
C PRO A 488 10.96 -28.78 -8.34
N ASP A 489 10.19 -27.69 -8.31
CA ASP A 489 10.70 -26.33 -8.49
C ASP A 489 11.44 -25.76 -7.26
N ALA A 490 11.41 -26.42 -6.09
CA ALA A 490 11.98 -25.90 -4.84
C ALA A 490 13.46 -25.47 -4.96
N ASN A 491 14.27 -26.25 -5.68
CA ASN A 491 15.68 -25.93 -5.93
C ASN A 491 15.85 -24.71 -6.84
N SER A 492 14.94 -24.50 -7.80
CA SER A 492 14.95 -23.33 -8.67
C SER A 492 14.64 -22.07 -7.87
N PHE A 493 13.60 -22.09 -7.04
CA PHE A 493 13.27 -20.97 -6.15
C PHE A 493 14.40 -20.67 -5.17
N THR A 494 14.99 -21.70 -4.55
CA THR A 494 16.16 -21.53 -3.67
C THR A 494 17.33 -20.87 -4.41
N ALA A 495 17.64 -21.32 -5.62
CA ALA A 495 18.73 -20.75 -6.42
C ALA A 495 18.49 -19.29 -6.81
N THR A 496 17.23 -18.94 -7.12
CA THR A 496 16.83 -17.55 -7.42
C THR A 496 16.92 -16.67 -6.18
N ALA A 497 16.46 -17.12 -5.02
CA ALA A 497 16.61 -16.38 -3.76
C ALA A 497 18.09 -16.13 -3.41
N VAL A 498 18.94 -17.16 -3.53
CA VAL A 498 20.40 -17.03 -3.35
C VAL A 498 20.99 -16.03 -4.35
N ALA A 499 20.58 -16.07 -5.61
CA ALA A 499 21.08 -15.15 -6.64
C ALA A 499 20.67 -13.69 -6.40
N LEU A 500 19.44 -13.47 -5.93
CA LEU A 500 18.98 -12.14 -5.51
C LEU A 500 19.82 -11.63 -4.33
N LEU A 501 20.02 -12.45 -3.30
CA LEU A 501 20.83 -12.11 -2.13
C LEU A 501 22.30 -11.80 -2.48
N GLU A 502 22.92 -12.59 -3.38
CA GLU A 502 24.32 -12.43 -3.80
C GLU A 502 24.56 -11.27 -4.78
N GLY A 503 23.52 -10.50 -5.13
CA GLY A 503 23.68 -9.33 -6.01
C GLY A 503 23.85 -9.69 -7.49
N ARG A 504 23.36 -10.85 -7.94
CA ARG A 504 23.31 -11.15 -9.40
C ARG A 504 22.47 -10.09 -10.09
N ASP A 505 22.96 -9.62 -11.23
CA ASP A 505 22.24 -8.68 -12.11
C ASP A 505 20.81 -9.17 -12.35
N LEU A 506 19.82 -8.32 -12.01
CA LEU A 506 18.40 -8.66 -12.09
C LEU A 506 17.99 -9.02 -13.52
N LYS A 507 18.60 -8.38 -14.54
CA LYS A 507 18.35 -8.70 -15.95
C LYS A 507 18.78 -10.12 -16.35
N ARG A 508 19.51 -10.82 -15.48
CA ARG A 508 19.94 -12.23 -15.66
C ARG A 508 19.17 -13.21 -14.79
N ILE A 509 18.03 -12.78 -14.24
CA ILE A 509 17.10 -13.59 -13.43
C ILE A 509 15.73 -13.47 -14.11
N PRO A 510 15.26 -14.47 -14.88
CA PRO A 510 14.09 -14.30 -15.75
C PRO A 510 12.83 -13.84 -15.03
N VAL A 511 12.54 -14.34 -13.82
CA VAL A 511 11.35 -13.91 -13.07
C VAL A 511 11.38 -12.42 -12.71
N MET A 512 12.58 -11.81 -12.59
CA MET A 512 12.66 -10.37 -12.37
C MET A 512 12.39 -9.56 -13.63
N ALA A 513 12.56 -10.15 -14.82
CA ALA A 513 12.09 -9.55 -16.08
C ALA A 513 10.56 -9.62 -16.14
N ASP A 514 9.95 -10.73 -15.74
CA ASP A 514 8.49 -10.83 -15.63
C ASP A 514 7.93 -9.82 -14.62
N VAL A 515 8.57 -9.65 -13.46
CA VAL A 515 8.21 -8.62 -12.47
C VAL A 515 8.32 -7.22 -13.05
N HIS A 516 9.39 -6.96 -13.82
CA HIS A 516 9.57 -5.68 -14.50
C HIS A 516 8.42 -5.42 -15.48
N ASP A 517 8.12 -6.37 -16.36
CA ASP A 517 7.13 -6.19 -17.42
C ASP A 517 5.71 -6.05 -16.85
N GLN A 518 5.34 -6.88 -15.87
CA GLN A 518 4.08 -6.74 -15.13
C GLN A 518 3.96 -5.41 -14.40
N THR A 519 5.07 -4.86 -13.88
CA THR A 519 5.04 -3.55 -13.23
C THR A 519 4.72 -2.45 -14.23
N VAL A 520 5.24 -2.54 -15.46
CA VAL A 520 4.90 -1.60 -16.53
C VAL A 520 3.44 -1.76 -16.94
N GLU A 521 2.99 -2.99 -17.11
CA GLU A 521 1.60 -3.31 -17.45
C GLU A 521 0.62 -2.77 -16.40
N ALA A 522 0.86 -3.08 -15.13
CA ALA A 522 0.05 -2.59 -14.02
C ALA A 522 0.03 -1.05 -13.98
N TRP A 523 1.16 -0.39 -14.24
CA TRP A 523 1.22 1.09 -14.30
C TRP A 523 0.43 1.67 -15.47
N VAL A 524 0.51 1.05 -16.65
CA VAL A 524 -0.21 1.49 -17.85
C VAL A 524 -1.73 1.46 -17.63
N PHE A 525 -2.21 0.39 -16.98
CA PHE A 525 -3.63 0.19 -16.71
C PHE A 525 -4.10 0.78 -15.38
N ASP A 526 -3.24 1.54 -14.68
CA ASP A 526 -3.58 2.19 -13.41
C ASP A 526 -4.34 3.52 -13.60
N ASP A 527 -4.93 3.77 -14.77
CA ASP A 527 -5.76 4.95 -15.07
C ASP A 527 -7.25 4.56 -15.16
N PRO A 528 -8.14 5.16 -14.34
CA PRO A 528 -9.59 4.87 -14.36
C PRO A 528 -10.31 5.26 -15.65
N ASP A 529 -9.69 6.06 -16.51
CA ASP A 529 -10.24 6.45 -17.80
C ASP A 529 -9.71 5.60 -18.97
N VAL A 530 -8.73 4.71 -18.72
CA VAL A 530 -8.25 3.73 -19.69
C VAL A 530 -9.24 2.56 -19.76
N ASN A 531 -9.48 2.06 -20.98
CA ASN A 531 -10.31 0.87 -21.18
C ASN A 531 -9.61 -0.35 -20.55
N PRO A 532 -10.21 -1.03 -19.55
CA PRO A 532 -9.59 -2.18 -18.91
C PRO A 532 -9.40 -3.37 -19.86
N ASP A 533 -10.14 -3.40 -20.98
CA ASP A 533 -10.00 -4.44 -22.02
C ASP A 533 -8.96 -4.08 -23.09
N ALA A 534 -8.29 -2.92 -23.00
CA ALA A 534 -7.26 -2.53 -23.96
C ALA A 534 -5.98 -3.35 -23.74
N THR A 535 -5.31 -3.71 -24.82
CA THR A 535 -4.00 -4.39 -24.75
C THR A 535 -2.85 -3.38 -24.62
N LEU A 536 -1.69 -3.83 -24.13
CA LEU A 536 -0.46 -3.03 -24.12
C LEU A 536 -0.08 -2.51 -25.51
N GLU A 537 -0.38 -3.29 -26.57
CA GLU A 537 -0.15 -2.91 -27.96
C GLU A 537 -1.09 -1.78 -28.40
N GLU A 538 -2.39 -1.87 -28.08
CA GLU A 538 -3.37 -0.81 -28.36
C GLU A 538 -3.06 0.48 -27.59
N TRP A 539 -2.67 0.37 -26.30
CA TRP A 539 -2.20 1.51 -25.53
C TRP A 539 -0.92 2.11 -26.12
N ALA A 540 0.04 1.28 -26.55
CA ALA A 540 1.26 1.78 -27.18
C ALA A 540 0.96 2.50 -28.50
N GLU A 541 0.02 1.99 -29.31
CA GLU A 541 -0.46 2.64 -30.52
C GLU A 541 -1.19 3.97 -30.25
N GLU A 542 -2.03 4.03 -29.21
CA GLU A 542 -2.72 5.25 -28.78
C GLU A 542 -1.75 6.27 -28.15
N ALA A 543 -0.80 5.82 -27.34
CA ALA A 543 0.27 6.64 -26.78
C ALA A 543 1.17 7.18 -27.90
N GLU A 544 1.53 6.35 -28.89
CA GLU A 544 2.23 6.79 -30.10
C GLU A 544 1.40 7.78 -30.92
N ALA A 545 0.08 7.59 -31.03
CA ALA A 545 -0.82 8.53 -31.70
C ALA A 545 -0.95 9.86 -30.94
N CYS A 546 -0.89 9.82 -29.61
CA CYS A 546 -0.88 10.97 -28.70
C CYS A 546 0.50 11.61 -28.53
N THR A 547 1.59 10.94 -28.95
CA THR A 547 2.90 11.60 -28.99
C THR A 547 2.86 12.74 -30.03
N PRO A 548 3.35 13.94 -29.66
CA PRO A 548 3.42 15.03 -30.61
C PRO A 548 4.20 14.62 -31.85
N LYS A 549 3.54 14.68 -33.02
CA LYS A 549 4.18 14.33 -34.31
C LYS A 549 5.52 15.06 -34.44
N PRO A 550 6.60 14.41 -34.89
CA PRO A 550 7.91 15.05 -35.00
C PRO A 550 7.86 16.39 -35.74
N GLU A 551 8.72 17.32 -35.35
CA GLU A 551 8.83 18.61 -36.04
C GLU A 551 9.17 18.39 -37.53
N ARG A 552 8.32 18.91 -38.42
CA ARG A 552 8.64 18.93 -39.86
C ARG A 552 9.74 19.95 -40.11
N LYS A 553 10.60 19.71 -41.11
CA LYS A 553 11.73 20.63 -41.42
C LYS A 553 11.29 22.10 -41.49
N GLY A 554 11.83 22.92 -40.58
CA GLY A 554 11.56 24.36 -40.49
C GLY A 554 10.10 24.72 -40.11
N GLU A 555 9.36 23.83 -39.46
CA GLU A 555 7.98 24.05 -39.02
C GLU A 555 7.90 25.14 -37.94
N LEU A 556 8.69 25.05 -36.87
CA LEU A 556 8.69 26.06 -35.82
C LEU A 556 9.08 27.44 -36.36
N ALA A 557 10.10 27.50 -37.22
CA ALA A 557 10.54 28.73 -37.87
C ALA A 557 9.46 29.39 -38.75
N ARG A 558 8.54 28.61 -39.32
CA ARG A 558 7.39 29.13 -40.08
C ARG A 558 6.31 29.70 -39.16
N LEU A 559 6.03 29.04 -38.03
CA LEU A 559 5.02 29.49 -37.06
C LEU A 559 5.41 30.81 -36.39
N VAL A 560 6.71 31.02 -36.13
CA VAL A 560 7.21 32.28 -35.52
C VAL A 560 7.65 33.32 -36.55
N LYS A 561 7.43 33.08 -37.85
CA LYS A 561 7.86 33.98 -38.91
C LYS A 561 7.15 35.33 -38.77
N GLY A 562 7.94 36.41 -38.68
CA GLY A 562 7.42 37.76 -38.47
C GLY A 562 7.09 38.09 -37.01
N SER A 563 7.40 37.20 -36.07
CA SER A 563 7.28 37.51 -34.63
C SER A 563 8.56 38.19 -34.12
N ALA A 564 8.52 38.66 -32.87
CA ALA A 564 9.69 39.22 -32.21
C ALA A 564 10.76 38.15 -31.86
N ILE A 565 10.41 36.87 -31.97
CA ILE A 565 11.27 35.75 -31.61
C ILE A 565 11.53 34.82 -32.81
N THR A 566 12.58 34.02 -32.71
CA THR A 566 12.96 33.03 -33.73
C THR A 566 13.10 31.65 -33.11
N ALA A 567 13.11 30.59 -33.93
CA ALA A 567 13.33 29.23 -33.43
C ALA A 567 14.67 29.10 -32.68
N ASP A 568 15.73 29.75 -33.18
CA ASP A 568 17.02 29.78 -32.50
C ASP A 568 16.98 30.51 -31.16
N TRP A 569 16.24 31.62 -31.08
CA TRP A 569 16.01 32.34 -29.83
C TRP A 569 15.28 31.48 -28.80
N ILE A 570 14.25 30.74 -29.23
CA ILE A 570 13.51 29.80 -28.37
C ILE A 570 14.43 28.72 -27.83
N ASP A 571 15.28 28.11 -28.66
CA ASP A 571 16.24 27.10 -28.21
C ASP A 571 17.20 27.65 -27.13
N GLY A 572 17.65 28.91 -27.27
CA GLY A 572 18.51 29.56 -26.28
C GLY A 572 17.79 29.87 -24.97
N PHE A 573 16.55 30.36 -25.07
CA PHE A 573 15.68 30.63 -23.93
C PHE A 573 15.40 29.35 -23.14
N LEU A 574 15.02 28.27 -23.83
CA LEU A 574 14.74 26.97 -23.20
C LEU A 574 15.98 26.36 -22.57
N MET A 575 17.15 26.45 -23.20
CA MET A 575 18.39 25.96 -22.60
C MET A 575 18.71 26.67 -21.27
N SER A 576 18.54 27.99 -21.20
CA SER A 576 18.70 28.74 -19.94
C SER A 576 17.72 28.29 -18.86
N VAL A 577 16.45 28.05 -19.23
CA VAL A 577 15.43 27.48 -18.35
C VAL A 577 15.83 26.10 -17.85
N THR A 578 16.36 25.23 -18.73
CA THR A 578 16.78 23.86 -18.40
C THR A 578 17.90 23.82 -17.37
N ILE A 579 18.90 24.70 -17.48
CA ILE A 579 20.08 24.66 -16.61
C ILE A 579 20.00 25.61 -15.40
N ALA A 580 18.85 26.27 -15.20
CA ALA A 580 18.66 27.19 -14.09
C ALA A 580 18.84 26.48 -12.73
N PRO A 581 19.53 27.12 -11.74
CA PRO A 581 19.73 26.56 -10.40
C PRO A 581 18.45 26.23 -9.64
N LYS A 582 17.36 26.93 -9.93
CA LYS A 582 16.03 26.63 -9.41
C LYS A 582 15.10 26.29 -10.56
N VAL A 583 14.29 25.26 -10.39
CA VAL A 583 13.31 24.80 -11.38
C VAL A 583 12.38 25.95 -11.76
N ILE A 584 12.23 26.16 -13.07
CA ILE A 584 11.28 27.11 -13.64
C ILE A 584 10.18 26.27 -14.30
N ALA A 585 9.02 26.21 -13.66
CA ALA A 585 7.92 25.38 -14.13
C ALA A 585 7.34 25.88 -15.48
N PRO A 586 6.80 24.99 -16.32
CA PRO A 586 6.22 25.33 -17.64
C PRO A 586 5.21 26.47 -17.61
N ASN A 587 4.36 26.53 -16.61
CA ASN A 587 3.39 27.61 -16.42
C ASN A 587 4.01 29.01 -16.23
N ARG A 588 5.33 29.11 -15.96
CA ARG A 588 6.04 30.38 -15.80
C ARG A 588 6.77 30.85 -17.06
N TRP A 589 7.31 29.93 -17.86
CA TRP A 589 8.10 30.29 -19.04
C TRP A 589 7.34 30.15 -20.36
N LEU A 590 6.31 29.30 -20.40
CA LEU A 590 5.49 29.11 -21.59
C LEU A 590 4.69 30.39 -21.97
N PRO A 591 4.10 31.14 -21.01
CA PRO A 591 3.41 32.39 -21.33
C PRO A 591 4.32 33.47 -21.96
N GLU A 592 5.61 33.49 -21.63
CA GLU A 592 6.58 34.45 -22.16
C GLU A 592 6.88 34.20 -23.64
N ILE A 593 7.08 32.93 -24.01
CA ILE A 593 7.27 32.51 -25.40
C ILE A 593 5.97 32.73 -26.19
N LEU A 594 4.83 32.30 -25.62
CA LEU A 594 3.53 32.47 -26.25
C LEU A 594 3.20 33.94 -26.47
N GLY A 595 3.36 34.80 -25.46
CA GLY A 595 3.09 36.24 -25.57
C GLY A 595 3.88 36.93 -26.68
N SER A 596 5.10 36.45 -26.96
CA SER A 596 5.97 36.97 -28.01
C SER A 596 5.64 36.44 -29.42
N ALA A 597 4.93 35.31 -29.52
CA ALA A 597 4.54 34.67 -30.78
C ALA A 597 3.05 34.79 -31.13
N ILE A 598 2.18 35.06 -30.15
CA ILE A 598 0.72 34.89 -30.25
C ILE A 598 0.07 35.72 -31.35
N GLY A 599 0.64 36.90 -31.66
CA GLY A 599 0.14 37.76 -32.73
C GLY A 599 0.22 37.15 -34.14
N ASN A 600 1.02 36.10 -34.32
CA ASN A 600 1.21 35.40 -35.60
C ASN A 600 0.66 33.97 -35.61
N LEU A 601 0.11 33.50 -34.48
CA LEU A 601 -0.47 32.17 -34.36
C LEU A 601 -1.97 32.24 -34.63
N THR A 602 -2.47 31.37 -35.49
CA THR A 602 -3.93 31.13 -35.62
C THR A 602 -4.42 30.24 -34.47
N PRO A 603 -5.71 30.31 -34.09
CA PRO A 603 -6.29 29.43 -33.06
C PRO A 603 -5.95 27.94 -33.27
N ASP A 604 -5.96 27.49 -34.53
CA ASP A 604 -5.68 26.10 -34.91
C ASP A 604 -4.18 25.72 -34.77
N SER A 605 -3.28 26.70 -34.72
CA SER A 605 -1.84 26.49 -34.65
C SER A 605 -1.25 26.62 -33.24
N ILE A 606 -2.03 27.13 -32.27
CA ILE A 606 -1.58 27.36 -30.89
C ILE A 606 -1.22 26.04 -30.21
N GLN A 607 -2.07 25.01 -30.33
CA GLN A 607 -1.79 23.71 -29.75
C GLN A 607 -0.53 23.08 -30.35
N ARG A 608 -0.42 23.08 -31.69
CA ARG A 608 0.77 22.56 -32.38
C ARG A 608 2.04 23.33 -32.03
N PHE A 609 1.94 24.64 -31.83
CA PHE A 609 3.05 25.46 -31.37
C PHE A 609 3.49 25.05 -29.96
N ALA A 610 2.55 24.91 -29.02
CA ALA A 610 2.85 24.45 -27.65
C ALA A 610 3.53 23.07 -27.64
N ASP A 611 3.04 22.13 -28.45
CA ASP A 611 3.64 20.80 -28.62
C ASP A 611 5.10 20.89 -29.09
N LEU A 612 5.38 21.76 -30.07
CA LEU A 612 6.74 22.01 -30.59
C LEU A 612 7.65 22.61 -29.52
N ILE A 613 7.15 23.54 -28.71
CA ILE A 613 7.93 24.14 -27.62
C ILE A 613 8.27 23.09 -26.55
N LEU A 614 7.33 22.23 -26.17
CA LEU A 614 7.58 21.14 -25.22
C LEU A 614 8.59 20.12 -25.76
N MET A 615 8.49 19.74 -27.03
CA MET A 615 9.50 18.89 -27.70
C MET A 615 10.90 19.55 -27.66
N ARG A 616 10.99 20.86 -27.93
CA ARG A 616 12.26 21.60 -27.87
C ARG A 616 12.83 21.71 -26.45
N ALA A 617 11.97 21.84 -25.44
CA ALA A 617 12.39 21.87 -24.04
C ALA A 617 13.00 20.52 -23.62
N ASN A 618 12.38 19.40 -24.00
CA ASN A 618 12.92 18.06 -23.77
C ASN A 618 14.24 17.84 -24.51
N ALA A 619 14.35 18.28 -25.78
CA ALA A 619 15.60 18.20 -26.54
C ALA A 619 16.76 18.99 -25.88
N CYS A 620 16.46 20.10 -25.18
CA CYS A 620 17.48 20.85 -24.43
C CYS A 620 18.02 20.03 -23.24
N VAL A 621 17.18 19.23 -22.57
CA VAL A 621 17.62 18.32 -21.50
C VAL A 621 18.59 17.28 -22.03
N ASP A 622 18.34 16.72 -23.21
CA ASP A 622 19.22 15.75 -23.84
C ASP A 622 20.56 16.37 -24.27
N GLN A 623 20.51 17.56 -24.88
CA GLN A 623 21.71 18.30 -25.28
C GLN A 623 22.56 18.72 -24.07
N ALA A 624 21.92 19.07 -22.94
CA ALA A 624 22.61 19.40 -21.72
C ALA A 624 23.39 18.20 -21.15
N ASN A 625 22.94 16.96 -21.36
CA ASN A 625 23.66 15.76 -20.92
C ASN A 625 24.90 15.44 -21.77
N LYS A 626 25.00 16.00 -22.98
CA LYS A 626 25.95 15.58 -24.00
C LYS A 626 26.63 16.78 -24.64
N PRO A 627 27.73 17.29 -24.06
CA PRO A 627 28.37 18.52 -24.49
C PRO A 627 28.81 18.50 -25.98
N ALA A 628 29.20 17.32 -26.49
CA ALA A 628 29.58 17.16 -27.90
C ALA A 628 28.40 17.33 -28.87
N GLU A 629 27.20 16.87 -28.49
CA GLU A 629 25.99 17.02 -29.31
C GLU A 629 25.54 18.48 -29.35
N PHE A 630 25.60 19.18 -28.21
CA PHE A 630 25.36 20.63 -28.16
C PHE A 630 26.34 21.42 -29.05
N THR A 631 27.64 21.16 -28.93
CA THR A 631 28.66 21.84 -29.75
C THR A 631 28.46 21.56 -31.25
N ALA A 632 28.14 20.32 -31.63
CA ALA A 632 27.86 19.98 -33.03
C ALA A 632 26.60 20.70 -33.55
N ALA A 633 25.52 20.71 -32.78
CA ALA A 633 24.27 21.40 -33.14
C ALA A 633 24.47 22.92 -33.31
N MET A 634 25.24 23.55 -32.41
CA MET A 634 25.55 24.98 -32.52
C MET A 634 26.51 25.29 -33.67
N SER A 635 27.51 24.45 -33.93
CA SER A 635 28.48 24.68 -35.02
C SER A 635 27.85 24.64 -36.41
N GLY A 636 26.72 23.94 -36.56
CA GLY A 636 25.94 23.91 -37.81
C GLY A 636 25.07 25.16 -38.05
N ARG A 637 24.98 26.08 -37.08
CA ARG A 637 24.18 27.31 -37.19
C ARG A 637 24.94 28.42 -37.91
N SER A 638 24.21 29.34 -38.54
CA SER A 638 24.79 30.58 -39.05
C SER A 638 25.15 31.52 -37.89
N GLN A 639 26.02 32.51 -38.14
CA GLN A 639 26.36 33.53 -37.14
C GLN A 639 25.12 34.30 -36.65
N MET A 640 24.14 34.55 -37.52
CA MET A 640 22.87 35.18 -37.13
C MET A 640 22.06 34.28 -36.19
N ALA A 641 21.99 32.97 -36.49
CA ALA A 641 21.28 32.01 -35.64
C ALA A 641 21.95 31.85 -34.26
N MET A 642 23.28 31.86 -34.20
CA MET A 642 24.03 31.86 -32.93
C MET A 642 23.74 33.10 -32.09
N ARG A 643 23.66 34.28 -32.72
CA ARG A 643 23.30 35.54 -32.04
C ARG A 643 21.88 35.52 -31.50
N ASN A 644 20.93 34.99 -32.28
CA ASN A 644 19.54 34.83 -31.85
C ASN A 644 19.42 33.88 -30.65
N TRP A 645 20.15 32.76 -30.69
CA TRP A 645 20.24 31.82 -29.56
C TRP A 645 20.81 32.50 -28.31
N ALA A 646 21.91 33.23 -28.45
CA ALA A 646 22.54 33.98 -27.37
C ALA A 646 21.60 35.02 -26.76
N ALA A 647 20.79 35.68 -27.59
CA ALA A 647 19.78 36.64 -27.14
C ALA A 647 18.66 35.97 -26.34
N GLY A 648 18.16 34.81 -26.76
CA GLY A 648 17.14 34.07 -26.01
C GLY A 648 17.66 33.55 -24.68
N PHE A 649 18.89 33.02 -24.66
CA PHE A 649 19.56 32.57 -23.46
C PHE A 649 19.74 33.69 -22.43
N SER A 650 20.20 34.86 -22.89
CA SER A 650 20.40 36.03 -22.04
C SER A 650 19.07 36.60 -21.52
N HIS A 651 18.04 36.65 -22.37
CA HIS A 651 16.69 37.09 -22.00
C HIS A 651 16.11 36.24 -20.86
N ALA A 652 16.19 34.91 -20.96
CA ALA A 652 15.73 34.01 -19.90
C ALA A 652 16.50 34.19 -18.58
N CYS A 653 17.82 34.35 -18.63
CA CYS A 653 18.64 34.60 -17.43
C CYS A 653 18.20 35.90 -16.72
N GLU A 654 17.90 36.95 -17.48
CA GLU A 654 17.47 38.24 -16.95
C GLU A 654 16.02 38.24 -16.47
N HIS A 655 15.12 37.58 -17.21
CA HIS A 655 13.70 37.50 -16.88
C HIS A 655 13.48 36.64 -15.62
N PHE A 656 14.24 35.54 -15.47
CA PHE A 656 14.17 34.64 -14.33
C PHE A 656 15.33 34.80 -13.35
N ARG A 657 15.76 36.04 -13.06
CA ARG A 657 16.86 36.34 -12.11
C ARG A 657 16.71 35.65 -10.75
N SER A 658 15.49 35.49 -10.25
CA SER A 658 15.23 34.82 -8.96
C SER A 658 15.53 33.32 -8.98
N SER A 659 15.54 32.72 -10.17
CA SER A 659 15.94 31.33 -10.43
C SER A 659 17.45 31.17 -10.62
N TRP A 660 18.19 32.29 -10.72
CA TRP A 660 19.64 32.37 -10.80
C TRP A 660 20.25 33.10 -9.58
N PRO A 661 20.02 32.63 -8.33
CA PRO A 661 20.42 33.36 -7.13
C PRO A 661 21.94 33.43 -6.97
N ALA A 662 22.45 34.56 -6.48
CA ALA A 662 23.89 34.81 -6.33
C ALA A 662 24.65 33.74 -5.50
N LYS A 663 23.97 33.07 -4.55
CA LYS A 663 24.54 31.97 -3.75
C LYS A 663 24.76 30.68 -4.54
N SER A 664 24.00 30.46 -5.61
CA SER A 664 24.04 29.23 -6.43
C SER A 664 24.65 29.47 -7.82
N THR A 665 25.02 30.71 -8.14
CA THR A 665 25.67 31.13 -9.40
C THR A 665 27.16 31.39 -9.14
N ALA A 666 28.01 30.44 -9.55
CA ALA A 666 29.46 30.50 -9.35
C ALA A 666 30.11 31.64 -10.17
N PRO A 667 31.36 32.04 -9.87
CA PRO A 667 32.13 32.95 -10.71
C PRO A 667 32.19 32.50 -12.18
N ASP A 668 32.35 31.20 -12.42
CA ASP A 668 32.37 30.61 -13.78
C ASP A 668 31.01 30.71 -14.49
N ASP A 669 29.90 30.58 -13.74
CA ASP A 669 28.55 30.76 -14.29
C ASP A 669 28.34 32.21 -14.76
N ARG A 670 28.81 33.19 -13.97
CA ARG A 670 28.75 34.61 -14.35
C ARG A 670 29.62 34.92 -15.57
N ALA A 671 30.82 34.33 -15.65
CA ALA A 671 31.69 34.48 -16.81
C ALA A 671 31.07 33.90 -18.08
N MET A 672 30.40 32.74 -17.99
CA MET A 672 29.73 32.11 -19.13
C MET A 672 28.44 32.84 -19.53
N MET A 673 27.66 33.35 -18.58
CA MET A 673 26.52 34.23 -18.89
C MET A 673 26.95 35.52 -19.59
N GLN A 674 28.03 36.16 -19.13
CA GLN A 674 28.57 37.34 -19.79
C GLN A 674 29.03 37.00 -21.21
N ARG A 675 29.66 35.84 -21.39
CA ARG A 675 30.11 35.37 -22.70
C ARG A 675 28.94 35.09 -23.65
N ALA A 676 27.83 34.54 -23.14
CA ALA A 676 26.59 34.41 -23.91
C ALA A 676 26.01 35.79 -24.27
N ALA A 677 26.07 36.77 -23.36
CA ALA A 677 25.62 38.13 -23.65
C ALA A 677 26.48 38.81 -24.72
N ASP A 678 27.81 38.68 -24.65
CA ASP A 678 28.74 39.25 -25.64
C ASP A 678 28.50 38.63 -27.04
N ALA A 679 28.18 37.34 -27.09
CA ALA A 679 27.87 36.62 -28.32
C ALA A 679 26.59 37.10 -29.04
N MET A 680 25.76 37.95 -28.42
CA MET A 680 24.65 38.62 -29.11
C MET A 680 25.14 39.54 -30.24
N ALA A 681 26.34 40.12 -30.11
CA ALA A 681 26.92 41.01 -31.10
C ALA A 681 27.59 40.25 -32.26
N THR A 682 28.35 39.19 -31.95
CA THR A 682 29.26 38.56 -32.91
C THR A 682 29.03 37.07 -33.15
N GLY A 683 28.12 36.43 -32.41
CA GLY A 683 28.00 34.98 -32.37
C GLY A 683 29.15 34.32 -31.59
N PHE A 684 29.28 33.00 -31.70
CA PHE A 684 30.31 32.23 -30.98
C PHE A 684 31.41 31.74 -31.91
N SER A 685 32.65 31.75 -31.43
CA SER A 685 33.76 31.00 -32.06
C SER A 685 33.72 29.51 -31.67
N ALA A 686 34.44 28.67 -32.42
CA ALA A 686 34.48 27.22 -32.15
C ALA A 686 35.02 26.88 -30.75
N ALA A 687 36.01 27.62 -30.26
CA ALA A 687 36.54 27.44 -28.90
C ALA A 687 35.52 27.81 -27.81
N GLU A 688 34.69 28.82 -28.09
CA GLU A 688 33.65 29.28 -27.17
C GLU A 688 32.48 28.31 -27.12
N LEU A 689 32.07 27.74 -28.26
CA LEU A 689 31.03 26.70 -28.29
C LEU A 689 31.42 25.44 -27.51
N LYS A 690 32.70 25.04 -27.58
CA LYS A 690 33.21 23.91 -26.80
C LYS A 690 33.16 24.22 -25.30
N SER A 691 33.60 25.40 -24.91
CA SER A 691 33.61 25.84 -23.51
C SER A 691 32.18 25.98 -22.96
N LEU A 692 31.27 26.52 -23.76
CA LEU A 692 29.85 26.67 -23.43
C LEU A 692 29.17 25.31 -23.26
N GLY A 693 29.39 24.36 -24.18
CA GLY A 693 28.81 23.02 -24.07
C GLY A 693 29.29 22.28 -22.82
N GLN A 694 30.58 22.35 -22.51
CA GLN A 694 31.14 21.76 -21.28
C GLN A 694 30.54 22.38 -20.01
N TRP A 695 30.35 23.69 -20.01
CA TRP A 695 29.73 24.41 -18.90
C TRP A 695 28.26 24.03 -18.70
N ILE A 696 27.46 23.99 -19.78
CA ILE A 696 26.05 23.58 -19.75
C ILE A 696 25.92 22.19 -19.11
N ALA A 697 26.75 21.23 -19.52
CA ALA A 697 26.73 19.88 -18.97
C ALA A 697 27.09 19.84 -17.48
N ALA A 698 28.18 20.51 -17.09
CA ALA A 698 28.60 20.58 -15.70
C ALA A 698 27.56 21.27 -14.79
N ARG A 699 26.85 22.27 -15.32
CA ARG A 699 25.78 22.97 -14.63
C ARG A 699 24.54 22.08 -14.45
N HIS A 700 24.16 21.37 -15.50
CA HIS A 700 23.04 20.43 -15.49
C HIS A 700 23.28 19.26 -14.53
N ASP A 701 24.49 18.69 -14.52
CA ASP A 701 24.89 17.66 -13.56
C ASP A 701 24.83 18.16 -12.11
N ARG A 702 25.27 19.40 -11.87
CA ARG A 702 25.21 20.03 -10.54
C ARG A 702 23.78 20.18 -10.04
N ASN A 703 22.84 20.52 -10.93
CA ASN A 703 21.43 20.66 -10.56
C ASN A 703 20.75 19.31 -10.26
N ARG A 704 21.33 18.17 -10.69
CA ARG A 704 20.84 16.81 -10.41
C ARG A 704 21.41 16.19 -9.13
N GLY A 705 22.55 16.69 -8.67
CA GLY A 705 23.28 16.18 -7.49
C GLY A 705 23.09 17.00 -6.21
N SER A 706 22.10 17.89 -6.16
CA SER A 706 21.82 18.80 -5.04
C SER A 706 20.44 18.62 -4.45
#